data_AF-J9ECJ7-F1
#
_entry.id   AF-J9ECJ7-F1
#
_cell.length_a   1.000
_cell.length_b   1.000
_cell.length_c   1.000
_cell.angle_alpha   90.00
_cell.angle_beta   90.00
_cell.angle_gamma   90.00
#
_symmetry.space_group_name_H-M   'P 1'
#
loop_
_entity.id
_entity.type
_entity.pdbx_description
1 polymer ?
#
loop_
_entity_poly.entity_id
_entity_poly.type
_entity_poly.pdbx_seq_one_letter_code
_entity_poly.pdbx_strand_id
1 'polypeptide(L)'
;MIAITLTDCLKTGLIDGYTGEFVDKHSSEKITLREAVSKQYALLNLHVPEIVKTDENRRITLGEAIVRNAVNTRQGNFNDFLKNQVLTLEEAFLRDLIQKPLTLTEISQKDLIDSTNKFIDGGTKGRFTLLEAIAVGLLDPDVRHIVDPDEKDVISIAEALERGLLEPDGRIVLHKQQKVFSVNEAVSDGLLIKRVRHSIFNVKGIKNTKTGENLTFNEAVDRGVIILQAERIVDLAANESFLITDCADKDLLDPMLFELLTTSLGIRNGPKQDMTVIRAVAKEFIDPQKGIYVDKRSNRELSPKQAYDDGLLTLKGALQLSAMLDIHPSLVTPIKKIDHKKRIRRPGQKESVTTDEVKVTLAEAMRQGLVDSRTHRFRQGDTEMSFEEALRQGLIHPSDEWIVPSKTGAGPTVEEKITESVTETAQQLAPKFYPDKNIEETVTTVKKVRKTETTALGGPGGVSVYRAVTGSKDSFEIPADGYHILEAERKDYVNLRTGTVSIPNLSRSLTLQEAFQLGILDSRSITVVDPSTGSHVPITEAMNKKTIDKNGCMERNGQMIDFETLINNKVVLVEAEAPAGLGSSTKKVIQFSPGSEAIISFRPIGTPTVEETEQSWTFDSGRGELVDHVSGERLTLDAALAFGKISREDLRVFDTLTAREMSFEEAEKW
;
A
#
# COMPACT_ATOMS: atom_id res chain seq x y z
N MET A 1 11.57 20.35 -15.14
CA MET A 1 12.74 21.07 -15.70
C MET A 1 14.00 20.34 -15.25
N ILE A 2 14.87 19.97 -16.20
CA ILE A 2 16.16 19.34 -15.92
C ILE A 2 17.18 20.45 -15.73
N ALA A 3 17.77 20.50 -14.55
CA ALA A 3 18.79 21.48 -14.17
C ALA A 3 19.77 20.81 -13.19
N ILE A 4 20.97 21.37 -13.08
CA ILE A 4 22.03 20.84 -12.22
C ILE A 4 21.72 21.17 -10.75
N THR A 5 22.07 20.29 -9.83
CA THR A 5 21.85 20.52 -8.39
C THR A 5 22.88 21.52 -7.84
N LEU A 6 22.54 22.23 -6.76
CA LEU A 6 23.50 23.13 -6.10
C LEU A 6 24.70 22.34 -5.56
N THR A 7 24.45 21.14 -5.05
CA THR A 7 25.47 20.19 -4.61
C THR A 7 26.48 19.89 -5.73
N ASP A 8 25.99 19.57 -6.93
CA ASP A 8 26.87 19.24 -8.05
C ASP A 8 27.65 20.48 -8.53
N CYS A 9 27.05 21.67 -8.51
CA CYS A 9 27.74 22.92 -8.79
C CYS A 9 28.90 23.19 -7.83
N LEU A 10 28.69 22.98 -6.52
CA LEU A 10 29.73 23.15 -5.49
C LEU A 10 30.81 22.07 -5.61
N LYS A 11 30.40 20.79 -5.72
CA LYS A 11 31.32 19.66 -5.90
C LYS A 11 32.21 19.82 -7.14
N THR A 12 31.64 20.35 -8.22
CA THR A 12 32.39 20.59 -9.45
C THR A 12 33.04 21.97 -9.46
N GLY A 13 32.79 22.89 -8.52
CA GLY A 13 33.33 24.25 -8.55
C GLY A 13 32.94 25.01 -9.82
N LEU A 14 31.69 24.85 -10.28
CA LEU A 14 31.08 25.69 -11.33
C LEU A 14 30.44 26.96 -10.73
N ILE A 15 30.21 26.97 -9.42
CA ILE A 15 29.87 28.14 -8.62
C ILE A 15 31.04 28.43 -7.67
N ASP A 16 31.31 29.71 -7.41
CA ASP A 16 32.15 30.11 -6.29
C ASP A 16 31.34 29.99 -4.99
N GLY A 17 31.66 28.98 -4.17
CA GLY A 17 30.95 28.70 -2.93
C GLY A 17 31.11 29.77 -1.84
N TYR A 18 32.08 30.69 -1.97
CA TYR A 18 32.30 31.78 -1.02
C TYR A 18 31.43 33.00 -1.33
N THR A 19 31.29 33.33 -2.61
CA THR A 19 30.51 34.49 -3.08
C THR A 19 29.08 34.13 -3.50
N GLY A 20 28.83 32.86 -3.82
CA GLY A 20 27.57 32.40 -4.40
C GLY A 20 27.36 32.88 -5.84
N GLU A 21 28.43 33.25 -6.55
CA GLU A 21 28.38 33.71 -7.93
C GLU A 21 28.87 32.64 -8.90
N PHE A 22 28.23 32.59 -10.07
CA PHE A 22 28.68 31.82 -11.24
C PHE A 22 29.46 32.78 -12.14
N VAL A 23 30.78 32.68 -12.13
CA VAL A 23 31.66 33.54 -12.93
C VAL A 23 32.26 32.71 -14.07
N ASP A 24 31.92 33.06 -15.31
CA ASP A 24 32.53 32.42 -16.47
C ASP A 24 34.04 32.79 -16.50
N LYS A 25 34.92 31.80 -16.66
CA LYS A 25 36.37 32.02 -16.71
C LYS A 25 36.83 32.59 -18.05
N HIS A 26 36.03 32.37 -19.10
CA HIS A 26 36.32 32.68 -20.50
C HIS A 26 35.43 33.82 -21.03
N SER A 27 34.49 34.33 -20.25
CA SER A 27 33.80 35.61 -20.47
C SER A 27 33.70 36.38 -19.17
N SER A 28 33.59 37.71 -19.22
CA SER A 28 33.30 38.52 -18.03
C SER A 28 31.85 38.38 -17.54
N GLU A 29 31.14 37.32 -17.97
CA GLU A 29 29.75 37.08 -17.61
C GLU A 29 29.69 36.56 -16.18
N LYS A 30 28.81 37.18 -15.39
CA LYS A 30 28.52 36.81 -14.02
C LYS A 30 27.04 36.54 -13.89
N ILE A 31 26.70 35.42 -13.30
CA ILE A 31 25.32 35.04 -12.97
C ILE A 31 25.25 34.89 -11.46
N THR A 32 24.37 35.66 -10.83
CA THR A 32 24.15 35.57 -9.38
C THR A 32 23.37 34.31 -9.02
N LEU A 33 23.47 33.83 -7.78
CA LEU A 33 22.64 32.71 -7.31
C LEU A 33 21.14 32.97 -7.53
N ARG A 34 20.69 34.21 -7.31
CA ARG A 34 19.30 34.63 -7.54
C ARG A 34 18.86 34.50 -9.00
N GLU A 35 19.73 34.85 -9.94
CA GLU A 35 19.45 34.68 -11.36
C GLU A 35 19.42 33.20 -11.73
N ALA A 36 20.37 32.40 -11.25
CA ALA A 36 20.46 30.98 -11.53
C ALA A 36 19.20 30.18 -11.12
N VAL A 37 18.55 30.56 -10.02
CA VAL A 37 17.29 29.94 -9.55
C VAL A 37 16.01 30.58 -10.15
N SER A 38 16.15 31.67 -10.89
CA SER A 38 15.01 32.37 -11.48
C SER A 38 14.41 31.56 -12.65
N LYS A 39 13.13 31.78 -12.94
CA LYS A 39 12.45 31.16 -14.08
C LYS A 39 13.07 31.51 -15.44
N GLN A 40 13.78 32.64 -15.53
CA GLN A 40 14.38 33.12 -16.79
C GLN A 40 15.63 32.33 -17.17
N TYR A 41 16.49 31.99 -16.20
CA TYR A 41 17.73 31.26 -16.45
C TYR A 41 17.61 29.78 -16.12
N ALA A 42 16.96 29.47 -15.00
CA ALA A 42 16.55 28.14 -14.60
C ALA A 42 17.70 27.11 -14.64
N LEU A 43 18.87 27.53 -14.12
CA LEU A 43 20.11 26.76 -14.17
C LEU A 43 20.24 25.76 -13.02
N LEU A 44 19.56 26.01 -11.89
CA LEU A 44 19.59 25.16 -10.70
C LEU A 44 18.30 24.36 -10.51
N ASN A 45 18.46 23.12 -10.07
CA ASN A 45 17.35 22.25 -9.73
C ASN A 45 16.72 22.67 -8.39
N LEU A 46 15.42 22.98 -8.39
CA LEU A 46 14.70 23.43 -7.20
C LEU A 46 13.98 22.32 -6.44
N HIS A 47 13.98 21.08 -6.95
CA HIS A 47 13.10 20.02 -6.49
C HIS A 47 13.82 18.84 -5.82
N VAL A 48 15.15 18.80 -5.87
CA VAL A 48 15.93 17.77 -5.17
C VAL A 48 16.08 18.17 -3.69
N PRO A 49 15.80 17.27 -2.73
CA PRO A 49 15.97 17.54 -1.29
C PRO A 49 17.44 17.52 -0.88
N GLU A 50 18.18 18.54 -1.29
CA GLU A 50 19.63 18.65 -1.08
C GLU A 50 20.06 19.59 0.05
N ILE A 51 19.13 20.30 0.69
CA ILE A 51 19.44 21.32 1.71
C ILE A 51 18.98 20.86 3.09
N VAL A 52 19.84 20.90 4.10
CA VAL A 52 19.46 20.64 5.49
C VAL A 52 18.86 21.89 6.12
N LYS A 53 17.62 21.78 6.63
CA LYS A 53 17.00 22.79 7.48
C LYS A 53 17.38 22.50 8.93
N THR A 54 18.41 23.19 9.42
CA THR A 54 19.13 22.86 10.67
C THR A 54 18.26 22.88 11.93
N ASP A 55 17.27 23.77 12.01
CA ASP A 55 16.30 23.89 13.10
C ASP A 55 15.22 22.80 13.10
N GLU A 56 14.90 22.26 11.93
CA GLU A 56 13.91 21.18 11.76
C GLU A 56 14.57 19.79 11.67
N ASN A 57 15.90 19.75 11.63
CA ASN A 57 16.71 18.54 11.51
C ASN A 57 16.28 17.61 10.36
N ARG A 58 15.90 18.20 9.21
CA ARG A 58 15.45 17.46 8.01
C ARG A 58 15.96 18.08 6.73
N ARG A 59 15.95 17.30 5.65
CA ARG A 59 16.29 17.77 4.30
C ARG A 59 15.08 18.38 3.62
N ILE A 60 15.31 19.45 2.89
CA ILE A 60 14.33 20.21 2.12
C ILE A 60 14.89 20.50 0.73
N THR A 61 13.99 20.79 -0.20
CA THR A 61 14.39 21.15 -1.56
C THR A 61 15.02 22.54 -1.61
N LEU A 62 15.86 22.81 -2.62
CA LEU A 62 16.42 24.15 -2.81
C LEU A 62 15.32 25.21 -2.94
N GLY A 63 14.21 24.91 -3.63
CA GLY A 63 13.06 25.82 -3.72
C GLY A 63 12.46 26.15 -2.35
N GLU A 64 12.26 25.15 -1.50
CA GLU A 64 11.78 25.37 -0.13
C GLU A 64 12.80 26.11 0.73
N ALA A 65 14.09 25.80 0.59
CA ALA A 65 15.17 26.45 1.32
C ALA A 65 15.26 27.95 1.03
N ILE A 66 14.97 28.38 -0.20
CA ILE A 66 14.92 29.79 -0.57
C ILE A 66 13.74 30.48 0.11
N VAL A 67 12.55 29.86 0.09
CA VAL A 67 11.33 30.42 0.72
C VAL A 67 11.49 30.53 2.23
N ARG A 68 12.08 29.52 2.86
CA ARG A 68 12.35 29.50 4.32
C ARG A 68 13.65 30.22 4.71
N ASN A 69 14.31 30.88 3.75
CA ASN A 69 15.56 31.60 3.94
C ASN A 69 16.69 30.75 4.57
N ALA A 70 16.71 29.44 4.35
CA ALA A 70 17.87 28.59 4.65
C ALA A 70 19.02 28.82 3.66
N VAL A 71 18.70 29.17 2.42
CA VAL A 71 19.67 29.64 1.42
C VAL A 71 19.27 31.05 0.99
N ASN A 72 20.13 32.03 1.28
CA ASN A 72 19.92 33.41 0.89
C ASN A 72 20.50 33.68 -0.50
N THR A 73 19.63 33.78 -1.50
CA THR A 73 20.04 33.96 -2.90
C THR A 73 20.55 35.36 -3.22
N ARG A 74 20.30 36.36 -2.36
CA ARG A 74 20.81 37.73 -2.55
C ARG A 74 22.24 37.87 -2.08
N GLN A 75 22.59 37.19 -0.99
CA GLN A 75 23.92 37.25 -0.39
C GLN A 75 24.80 36.05 -0.75
N GLY A 76 24.25 35.01 -1.36
CA GLY A 76 25.01 33.82 -1.75
C GLY A 76 25.47 32.99 -0.55
N ASN A 77 24.68 32.93 0.52
CA ASN A 77 25.07 32.27 1.78
C ASN A 77 23.97 31.34 2.32
N PHE A 78 24.35 30.49 3.27
CA PHE A 78 23.51 29.53 3.97
C PHE A 78 23.25 30.00 5.40
N ASN A 79 22.00 29.97 5.86
CA ASN A 79 21.62 30.35 7.21
C ASN A 79 21.45 29.09 8.08
N ASP A 80 22.37 28.90 9.02
CA ASP A 80 22.29 27.86 10.04
C ASP A 80 21.49 28.40 11.23
N PHE A 81 20.20 28.08 11.24
CA PHE A 81 19.25 28.50 12.26
C PHE A 81 19.49 27.84 13.62
N LEU A 82 20.10 26.66 13.64
CA LEU A 82 20.36 25.94 14.90
C LEU A 82 21.47 26.62 15.69
N LYS A 83 22.56 26.99 15.00
CA LYS A 83 23.70 27.70 15.60
C LYS A 83 23.59 29.22 15.50
N ASN A 84 22.51 29.71 14.89
CA ASN A 84 22.27 31.12 14.63
C ASN A 84 23.47 31.83 13.97
N GLN A 85 24.00 31.22 12.91
CA GLN A 85 25.15 31.71 12.17
C GLN A 85 24.89 31.69 10.66
N VAL A 86 25.64 32.52 9.94
CA VAL A 86 25.63 32.55 8.48
C VAL A 86 26.91 31.87 8.00
N LEU A 87 26.77 30.94 7.07
CA LEU A 87 27.87 30.19 6.46
C LEU A 87 27.94 30.52 4.97
N THR A 88 29.14 30.48 4.41
CA THR A 88 29.28 30.42 2.95
C THR A 88 28.69 29.11 2.42
N LEU A 89 28.32 29.05 1.15
CA LEU A 89 27.82 27.81 0.54
C LEU A 89 28.89 26.71 0.56
N GLU A 90 30.16 27.10 0.43
CA GLU A 90 31.31 26.21 0.55
C GLU A 90 31.39 25.57 1.94
N GLU A 91 31.32 26.38 3.01
CA GLU A 91 31.33 25.85 4.38
C GLU A 91 30.13 24.96 4.67
N ALA A 92 28.95 25.30 4.15
CA ALA A 92 27.76 24.48 4.30
C ALA A 92 27.90 23.14 3.56
N PHE A 93 28.48 23.13 2.35
CA PHE A 93 28.79 21.92 1.59
C PHE A 93 29.81 21.03 2.30
N LEU A 94 30.90 21.60 2.80
CA LEU A 94 31.93 20.87 3.56
C LEU A 94 31.40 20.24 4.87
N ARG A 95 30.30 20.79 5.40
CA ARG A 95 29.60 20.27 6.59
C ARG A 95 28.45 19.32 6.25
N ASP A 96 28.30 18.92 4.98
CA ASP A 96 27.19 18.10 4.45
C ASP A 96 25.78 18.72 4.67
N LEU A 97 25.71 20.05 4.90
CA LEU A 97 24.44 20.79 5.01
C LEU A 97 23.82 21.07 3.64
N ILE A 98 24.65 21.11 2.59
CA ILE A 98 24.24 21.12 1.18
C ILE A 98 24.78 19.84 0.56
N GLN A 99 23.92 18.86 0.32
CA GLN A 99 24.29 17.56 -0.19
C GLN A 99 23.06 16.88 -0.79
N LYS A 100 23.08 16.50 -2.05
CA LYS A 100 22.02 15.68 -2.65
C LYS A 100 21.96 14.29 -1.99
N PRO A 101 20.79 13.60 -2.03
CA PRO A 101 20.64 12.25 -1.52
C PRO A 101 21.71 11.30 -2.06
N LEU A 102 22.19 10.40 -1.21
CA LEU A 102 23.33 9.50 -1.46
C LEU A 102 22.86 8.11 -1.90
N THR A 103 23.75 7.39 -2.57
CA THR A 103 23.65 5.93 -2.75
C THR A 103 24.28 5.17 -1.58
N LEU A 104 24.00 3.86 -1.47
CA LEU A 104 24.67 2.99 -0.48
C LEU A 104 26.20 2.98 -0.66
N THR A 105 26.65 3.06 -1.92
CA THR A 105 28.08 3.15 -2.25
C THR A 105 28.69 4.45 -1.73
N GLU A 106 28.01 5.59 -1.93
CA GLU A 106 28.52 6.91 -1.53
C GLU A 106 28.51 7.09 0.00
N ILE A 107 27.47 6.61 0.69
CA ILE A 107 27.40 6.73 2.16
C ILE A 107 28.44 5.83 2.84
N SER A 108 28.72 4.65 2.28
CA SER A 108 29.82 3.77 2.72
C SER A 108 31.18 4.42 2.50
N GLN A 109 31.42 5.03 1.33
CA GLN A 109 32.68 5.75 1.03
C GLN A 109 32.93 6.98 1.92
N LYS A 110 31.87 7.56 2.49
CA LYS A 110 31.98 8.66 3.47
C LYS A 110 32.16 8.16 4.92
N ASP A 111 32.25 6.85 5.15
CA ASP A 111 32.28 6.22 6.47
C ASP A 111 31.09 6.64 7.37
N LEU A 112 29.93 6.87 6.75
CA LEU A 112 28.71 7.32 7.42
C LEU A 112 27.76 6.16 7.77
N ILE A 113 28.33 4.98 8.03
CA ILE A 113 27.61 3.80 8.51
C ILE A 113 28.26 3.37 9.82
N ASP A 114 27.47 3.29 10.89
CA ASP A 114 27.98 2.87 12.19
C ASP A 114 28.08 1.35 12.36
N SER A 115 28.70 0.91 13.45
CA SER A 115 28.84 -0.51 13.80
C SER A 115 27.51 -1.23 14.06
N THR A 116 26.41 -0.49 14.19
CA THR A 116 25.05 -1.03 14.35
C THR A 116 24.27 -1.07 13.03
N ASN A 117 24.95 -0.84 11.90
CA ASN A 117 24.39 -0.78 10.56
C ASN A 117 23.33 0.33 10.37
N LYS A 118 23.44 1.42 11.12
CA LYS A 118 22.62 2.62 10.89
C LYS A 118 23.36 3.62 10.02
N PHE A 119 22.60 4.31 9.18
CA PHE A 119 23.06 5.35 8.29
C PHE A 119 23.08 6.70 9.02
N ILE A 120 24.23 7.36 9.00
CA ILE A 120 24.44 8.66 9.64
C ILE A 120 24.34 9.74 8.59
N ASP A 121 23.49 10.74 8.82
CA ASP A 121 23.51 11.94 7.98
C ASP A 121 24.66 12.86 8.40
N GLY A 122 25.58 13.15 7.49
CA GLY A 122 26.71 14.03 7.73
C GLY A 122 26.30 15.44 8.19
N GLY A 123 25.16 15.95 7.72
CA GLY A 123 24.69 17.30 8.04
C GLY A 123 23.92 17.36 9.37
N THR A 124 22.84 16.58 9.48
CA THR A 124 21.98 16.56 10.68
C THR A 124 22.57 15.76 11.85
N LYS A 125 23.57 14.90 11.59
CA LYS A 125 24.11 13.90 12.53
C LYS A 125 23.06 12.89 13.03
N GLY A 126 21.90 12.84 12.40
CA GLY A 126 20.86 11.85 12.69
C GLY A 126 21.30 10.43 12.33
N ARG A 127 20.83 9.45 13.09
CA ARG A 127 21.09 8.01 12.88
C ARG A 127 19.80 7.32 12.45
N PHE A 128 19.81 6.73 11.28
CA PHE A 128 18.61 6.22 10.63
C PHE A 128 18.78 4.75 10.24
N THR A 129 17.70 3.98 10.32
CA THR A 129 17.59 2.71 9.58
C THR A 129 17.52 3.00 8.07
N LEU A 130 17.64 1.97 7.22
CA LEU A 130 17.57 2.14 5.77
C LEU A 130 16.29 2.87 5.33
N LEU A 131 15.13 2.43 5.83
CA LEU A 131 13.83 2.99 5.45
C LEU A 131 13.65 4.43 5.96
N GLU A 132 14.13 4.72 7.17
CA GLU A 132 14.14 6.08 7.70
C GLU A 132 15.06 7.00 6.89
N ALA A 133 16.24 6.52 6.50
CA ALA A 133 17.20 7.26 5.68
C ALA A 133 16.63 7.63 4.30
N ILE A 134 15.83 6.75 3.69
CA ILE A 134 15.07 7.04 2.47
C ILE A 134 14.00 8.09 2.75
N ALA A 135 13.21 7.92 3.82
CA ALA A 135 12.10 8.82 4.15
C ALA A 135 12.55 10.25 4.45
N VAL A 136 13.73 10.44 5.06
CA VAL A 136 14.31 11.77 5.34
C VAL A 136 15.13 12.34 4.18
N GLY A 137 15.23 11.61 3.05
CA GLY A 137 15.97 12.05 1.87
C GLY A 137 17.50 11.99 2.02
N LEU A 138 18.03 11.19 2.95
CA LEU A 138 19.46 10.92 3.04
C LEU A 138 19.91 9.97 1.93
N LEU A 139 19.10 8.94 1.63
CA LEU A 139 19.36 7.96 0.58
C LEU A 139 18.38 8.11 -0.58
N ASP A 140 18.90 8.00 -1.80
CA ASP A 140 18.11 8.01 -3.03
C ASP A 140 17.61 6.58 -3.34
N PRO A 141 16.29 6.31 -3.31
CA PRO A 141 15.78 4.97 -3.51
C PRO A 141 15.83 4.50 -4.98
N ASP A 142 15.91 5.43 -5.93
CA ASP A 142 15.69 5.18 -7.36
C ASP A 142 17.00 5.08 -8.15
N VAL A 143 18.10 5.60 -7.62
CA VAL A 143 19.42 5.53 -8.25
C VAL A 143 19.94 4.08 -8.27
N ARG A 144 20.21 3.58 -9.47
CA ARG A 144 20.72 2.21 -9.71
C ARG A 144 22.21 2.13 -9.35
N HIS A 145 22.58 1.20 -8.46
CA HIS A 145 23.97 1.01 -8.01
C HIS A 145 24.22 -0.35 -7.33
N ILE A 146 23.20 -1.18 -7.15
CA ILE A 146 23.27 -2.50 -6.52
C ILE A 146 23.35 -3.55 -7.62
N VAL A 147 24.36 -4.40 -7.61
CA VAL A 147 24.53 -5.48 -8.59
C VAL A 147 23.70 -6.68 -8.15
N ASP A 148 22.82 -7.13 -9.05
CA ASP A 148 22.14 -8.42 -8.97
C ASP A 148 22.94 -9.44 -9.79
N PRO A 149 23.75 -10.31 -9.15
CA PRO A 149 24.58 -11.27 -9.87
C PRO A 149 23.76 -12.38 -10.54
N ASP A 150 22.54 -12.61 -10.08
CA ASP A 150 21.66 -13.65 -10.60
C ASP A 150 21.04 -13.23 -11.93
N GLU A 151 20.50 -12.01 -11.97
CA GLU A 151 19.87 -11.43 -13.17
C GLU A 151 20.89 -10.69 -14.07
N LYS A 152 22.14 -10.54 -13.61
CA LYS A 152 23.21 -9.77 -14.27
C LYS A 152 22.77 -8.34 -14.59
N ASP A 153 22.06 -7.74 -13.63
CA ASP A 153 21.51 -6.38 -13.74
C ASP A 153 22.05 -5.51 -12.61
N VAL A 154 21.98 -4.20 -12.77
CA VAL A 154 22.30 -3.22 -11.73
C VAL A 154 21.03 -2.48 -11.36
N ILE A 155 20.53 -2.67 -10.16
CA ILE A 155 19.22 -2.19 -9.69
C ILE A 155 19.34 -1.08 -8.63
N SER A 156 18.22 -0.45 -8.31
CA SER A 156 18.11 0.58 -7.26
C SER A 156 17.78 -0.02 -5.88
N ILE A 157 17.80 0.79 -4.82
CA ILE A 157 17.41 0.37 -3.47
C ILE A 157 15.96 -0.10 -3.45
N ALA A 158 15.04 0.66 -4.07
CA ALA A 158 13.63 0.29 -4.15
C ALA A 158 13.44 -1.07 -4.81
N GLU A 159 14.10 -1.29 -5.94
CA GLU A 159 14.01 -2.56 -6.68
C GLU A 159 14.70 -3.71 -5.93
N ALA A 160 15.83 -3.46 -5.25
CA ALA A 160 16.51 -4.47 -4.44
C ALA A 160 15.67 -4.90 -3.22
N LEU A 161 14.94 -3.97 -2.59
CA LEU A 161 13.98 -4.27 -1.53
C LEU A 161 12.81 -5.10 -2.06
N GLU A 162 12.26 -4.74 -3.22
CA GLU A 162 11.18 -5.49 -3.89
C GLU A 162 11.59 -6.92 -4.25
N ARG A 163 12.82 -7.11 -4.75
CA ARG A 163 13.40 -8.41 -5.12
C ARG A 163 13.88 -9.22 -3.90
N GLY A 164 14.01 -8.59 -2.73
CA GLY A 164 14.56 -9.21 -1.52
C GLY A 164 16.07 -9.43 -1.57
N LEU A 165 16.78 -8.71 -2.45
CA LEU A 165 18.25 -8.65 -2.48
C LEU A 165 18.80 -7.70 -1.42
N LEU A 166 18.00 -6.73 -0.97
CA LEU A 166 18.33 -5.80 0.10
C LEU A 166 17.32 -5.98 1.23
N GLU A 167 17.81 -6.10 2.46
CA GLU A 167 16.99 -6.16 3.67
C GLU A 167 16.66 -4.76 4.21
N PRO A 168 15.58 -4.61 4.99
CA PRO A 168 15.19 -3.33 5.62
C PRO A 168 16.24 -2.75 6.58
N ASP A 169 17.19 -3.56 7.03
CA ASP A 169 18.29 -3.15 7.89
C ASP A 169 19.56 -2.76 7.10
N GLY A 170 19.52 -2.82 5.75
CA GLY A 170 20.62 -2.43 4.86
C GLY A 170 21.53 -3.57 4.40
N ARG A 171 21.29 -4.83 4.81
CA ARG A 171 22.12 -5.97 4.37
C ARG A 171 21.75 -6.45 2.98
N ILE A 172 22.75 -6.85 2.20
CA ILE A 172 22.56 -7.44 0.87
C ILE A 172 22.58 -8.95 0.98
N VAL A 173 21.53 -9.62 0.52
CA VAL A 173 21.33 -11.06 0.64
C VAL A 173 21.35 -11.72 -0.73
N LEU A 174 22.35 -12.56 -0.96
CA LEU A 174 22.45 -13.41 -2.15
C LEU A 174 21.90 -14.80 -1.83
N HIS A 175 20.59 -14.97 -2.01
CA HIS A 175 19.86 -16.19 -1.64
C HIS A 175 20.46 -17.48 -2.22
N LYS A 176 20.83 -17.50 -3.51
CA LYS A 176 21.41 -18.69 -4.14
C LYS A 176 22.77 -19.08 -3.57
N GLN A 177 23.52 -18.11 -3.06
CA GLN A 177 24.84 -18.33 -2.47
C GLN A 177 24.79 -18.51 -0.96
N GLN A 178 23.61 -18.31 -0.34
CA GLN A 178 23.42 -18.24 1.11
C GLN A 178 24.42 -17.30 1.79
N LYS A 179 24.68 -16.15 1.15
CA LYS A 179 25.59 -15.13 1.66
C LYS A 179 24.85 -13.86 1.99
N VAL A 180 25.23 -13.25 3.11
CA VAL A 180 24.75 -11.95 3.56
C VAL A 180 25.95 -11.02 3.67
N PHE A 181 25.82 -9.83 3.10
CA PHE A 181 26.86 -8.82 3.09
C PHE A 181 26.36 -7.58 3.81
N SER A 182 27.18 -7.03 4.69
CA SER A 182 27.04 -5.63 5.10
C SER A 182 27.29 -4.70 3.91
N VAL A 183 26.86 -3.44 4.02
CA VAL A 183 27.09 -2.45 2.96
C VAL A 183 28.59 -2.30 2.64
N ASN A 184 29.45 -2.28 3.66
CA ASN A 184 30.90 -2.12 3.48
C ASN A 184 31.54 -3.36 2.82
N GLU A 185 31.10 -4.56 3.18
CA GLU A 185 31.54 -5.80 2.52
C GLU A 185 31.07 -5.84 1.08
N ALA A 186 29.83 -5.42 0.81
CA ALA A 186 29.27 -5.39 -0.54
C ALA A 186 30.00 -4.42 -1.48
N VAL A 187 30.51 -3.29 -0.99
CA VAL A 187 31.40 -2.41 -1.78
C VAL A 187 32.71 -3.14 -2.11
N SER A 188 33.28 -3.85 -1.14
CA SER A 188 34.56 -4.57 -1.31
C SER A 188 34.43 -5.76 -2.26
N ASP A 189 33.28 -6.44 -2.25
CA ASP A 189 32.98 -7.60 -3.11
C ASP A 189 32.42 -7.21 -4.49
N GLY A 190 32.26 -5.90 -4.75
CA GLY A 190 31.76 -5.39 -6.03
C GLY A 190 30.25 -5.54 -6.24
N LEU A 191 29.49 -5.86 -5.20
CA LEU A 191 28.02 -5.89 -5.20
C LEU A 191 27.41 -4.48 -5.15
N LEU A 192 28.18 -3.49 -4.66
CA LEU A 192 27.84 -2.08 -4.74
C LEU A 192 28.83 -1.36 -5.63
N ILE A 193 28.33 -0.80 -6.73
CA ILE A 193 29.13 -0.07 -7.70
C ILE A 193 28.83 1.43 -7.64
N LYS A 194 29.57 2.23 -8.42
CA LYS A 194 29.21 3.64 -8.62
C LYS A 194 27.82 3.73 -9.25
N ARG A 195 27.08 4.78 -8.89
CA ARG A 195 25.76 5.05 -9.48
C ARG A 195 25.79 5.00 -11.00
N VAL A 196 24.80 4.34 -11.58
CA VAL A 196 24.55 4.35 -13.01
C VAL A 196 24.03 5.74 -13.38
N ARG A 197 24.61 6.33 -14.43
CA ARG A 197 24.17 7.61 -14.97
C ARG A 197 23.22 7.40 -16.13
N HIS A 198 22.22 8.26 -16.21
CA HIS A 198 21.34 8.35 -17.36
C HIS A 198 21.44 9.74 -17.96
N SER A 199 21.25 9.82 -19.26
CA SER A 199 21.18 11.08 -20.01
C SER A 199 19.79 11.27 -20.59
N ILE A 200 19.52 12.48 -21.10
CA ILE A 200 18.30 12.78 -21.87
C ILE A 200 18.11 11.85 -23.07
N PHE A 201 19.19 11.25 -23.60
CA PHE A 201 19.13 10.33 -24.74
C PHE A 201 18.55 8.95 -24.36
N ASN A 202 18.48 8.64 -23.06
CA ASN A 202 17.85 7.42 -22.54
C ASN A 202 16.35 7.58 -22.27
N VAL A 203 15.79 8.79 -22.39
CA VAL A 203 14.36 9.05 -22.19
C VAL A 203 13.57 8.62 -23.42
N LYS A 204 12.46 7.90 -23.23
CA LYS A 204 11.53 7.56 -24.33
C LYS A 204 10.61 8.75 -24.60
N GLY A 205 10.93 9.52 -25.63
CA GLY A 205 10.16 10.69 -26.01
C GLY A 205 10.00 10.88 -27.52
N ILE A 206 10.49 9.95 -28.34
CA ILE A 206 10.44 10.06 -29.81
C ILE A 206 9.42 9.07 -30.36
N LYS A 207 8.36 9.57 -30.98
CA LYS A 207 7.24 8.74 -31.43
C LYS A 207 7.55 8.07 -32.76
N ASN A 208 7.42 6.75 -32.81
CA ASN A 208 7.37 6.02 -34.06
C ASN A 208 5.91 5.97 -34.56
N THR A 209 5.56 6.85 -35.50
CA THR A 209 4.16 7.01 -35.96
C THR A 209 3.58 5.77 -36.66
N LYS A 210 4.43 4.87 -37.17
CA LYS A 210 3.99 3.61 -37.79
C LYS A 210 3.57 2.56 -36.76
N THR A 211 4.25 2.50 -35.62
CA THR A 211 4.01 1.48 -34.57
C THR A 211 3.27 2.03 -33.36
N GLY A 212 3.25 3.35 -33.16
CA GLY A 212 2.75 4.01 -31.96
C GLY A 212 3.70 3.93 -30.76
N GLU A 213 4.87 3.31 -30.89
CA GLU A 213 5.84 3.17 -29.79
C GLU A 213 6.64 4.47 -29.58
N ASN A 214 6.90 4.82 -28.32
CA ASN A 214 7.88 5.85 -27.96
C ASN A 214 9.27 5.24 -27.79
N LEU A 215 10.24 5.82 -28.49
CA LEU A 215 11.62 5.38 -28.58
C LEU A 215 12.55 6.32 -27.80
N THR A 216 13.66 5.76 -27.34
CA THR A 216 14.83 6.54 -26.91
C THR A 216 15.52 7.18 -28.12
N PHE A 217 16.44 8.12 -27.85
CA PHE A 217 17.16 8.81 -28.93
C PHE A 217 17.96 7.84 -29.82
N ASN A 218 18.73 6.94 -29.19
CA ASN A 218 19.57 5.99 -29.92
C ASN A 218 18.71 4.98 -30.71
N GLU A 219 17.63 4.47 -30.11
CA GLU A 219 16.68 3.59 -30.81
C GLU A 219 16.01 4.29 -32.01
N ALA A 220 15.68 5.57 -31.88
CA ALA A 220 15.08 6.35 -32.96
C ALA A 220 16.05 6.56 -34.12
N VAL A 221 17.34 6.77 -33.84
CA VAL A 221 18.39 6.84 -34.87
C VAL A 221 18.54 5.48 -35.56
N ASP A 222 18.64 4.40 -34.80
CA ASP A 222 18.82 3.03 -35.34
C ASP A 222 17.63 2.58 -36.20
N ARG A 223 16.41 2.97 -35.82
CA ARG A 223 15.18 2.68 -36.57
C ARG A 223 14.90 3.66 -37.72
N GLY A 224 15.78 4.64 -37.95
CA GLY A 224 15.62 5.64 -39.01
C GLY A 224 14.49 6.65 -38.78
N VAL A 225 13.96 6.74 -37.57
CA VAL A 225 13.00 7.79 -37.16
C VAL A 225 13.72 9.13 -37.04
N ILE A 226 14.99 9.13 -36.62
CA ILE A 226 15.85 10.32 -36.64
C ILE A 226 16.93 10.16 -37.72
N ILE A 227 16.97 11.10 -38.65
CA ILE A 227 18.07 11.25 -39.61
C ILE A 227 19.05 12.27 -39.01
N LEU A 228 19.97 11.77 -38.19
CA LEU A 228 20.85 12.60 -37.36
C LEU A 228 21.67 13.62 -38.15
N GLN A 229 22.27 13.20 -39.27
CA GLN A 229 23.12 14.08 -40.09
C GLN A 229 22.35 15.23 -40.75
N ALA A 230 21.04 15.07 -40.91
CA ALA A 230 20.15 16.11 -41.43
C ALA A 230 19.42 16.88 -40.31
N GLU A 231 19.60 16.49 -39.04
CA GLU A 231 18.86 17.00 -37.88
C GLU A 231 17.32 16.87 -38.07
N ARG A 232 16.87 15.79 -38.72
CA ARG A 232 15.45 15.58 -39.06
C ARG A 232 14.83 14.42 -38.28
N ILE A 233 13.55 14.56 -37.99
CA ILE A 233 12.68 13.45 -37.57
C ILE A 233 11.75 13.08 -38.72
N VAL A 234 11.49 11.79 -38.88
CA VAL A 234 10.67 11.22 -39.95
C VAL A 234 9.34 10.77 -39.35
N ASP A 235 8.25 11.31 -39.87
CA ASP A 235 6.93 10.73 -39.70
C ASP A 235 6.82 9.53 -40.65
N LEU A 236 7.02 8.33 -40.11
CA LEU A 236 6.99 7.08 -40.87
C LEU A 236 5.60 6.72 -41.41
N ALA A 237 4.52 7.27 -40.84
CA ALA A 237 3.15 7.03 -41.29
C ALA A 237 2.78 7.95 -42.46
N ALA A 238 3.14 9.23 -42.38
CA ALA A 238 2.95 10.20 -43.47
C ALA A 238 4.03 10.11 -44.56
N ASN A 239 5.16 9.44 -44.26
CA ASN A 239 6.38 9.44 -45.06
C ASN A 239 6.93 10.86 -45.32
N GLU A 240 6.74 11.75 -44.34
CA GLU A 240 7.26 13.11 -44.33
C GLU A 240 8.41 13.23 -43.34
N SER A 241 9.28 14.21 -43.52
CA SER A 241 10.33 14.50 -42.55
C SER A 241 10.33 15.99 -42.22
N PHE A 242 10.72 16.32 -41.00
CA PHE A 242 10.76 17.68 -40.49
C PHE A 242 12.07 17.93 -39.79
N LEU A 243 12.55 19.17 -39.82
CA LEU A 243 13.70 19.57 -39.02
C LEU A 243 13.30 19.49 -37.55
N ILE A 244 14.17 18.96 -36.69
CA ILE A 244 13.85 18.75 -35.26
C ILE A 244 13.46 20.06 -34.58
N THR A 245 13.99 21.21 -35.02
CA THR A 245 13.61 22.54 -34.52
C THR A 245 12.17 22.96 -34.87
N ASP A 246 11.54 22.33 -35.85
CA ASP A 246 10.22 22.70 -36.38
C ASP A 246 9.13 21.70 -35.92
N CYS A 247 9.47 20.83 -34.96
CA CYS A 247 8.62 19.72 -34.52
C CYS A 247 7.80 20.00 -33.26
N ALA A 248 7.90 21.19 -32.67
CA ALA A 248 7.21 21.55 -31.42
C ALA A 248 5.71 21.20 -31.45
N ASP A 249 5.04 21.43 -32.59
CA ASP A 249 3.59 21.26 -32.74
C ASP A 249 3.19 19.95 -33.44
N LYS A 250 4.13 19.03 -33.71
CA LYS A 250 3.90 17.89 -34.61
C LYS A 250 3.60 16.55 -33.92
N ASP A 251 3.55 16.51 -32.59
CA ASP A 251 3.35 15.27 -31.79
C ASP A 251 4.32 14.12 -32.16
N LEU A 252 5.50 14.46 -32.71
CA LEU A 252 6.55 13.50 -33.06
C LEU A 252 7.59 13.36 -31.94
N LEU A 253 7.70 14.37 -31.10
CA LEU A 253 8.71 14.51 -30.07
C LEU A 253 8.05 15.08 -28.81
N ASP A 254 8.33 14.46 -27.66
CA ASP A 254 7.91 14.95 -26.36
C ASP A 254 8.35 16.43 -26.17
N PRO A 255 7.45 17.34 -25.72
CA PRO A 255 7.76 18.77 -25.64
C PRO A 255 8.97 19.09 -24.76
N MET A 256 9.17 18.35 -23.67
CA MET A 256 10.31 18.55 -22.78
C MET A 256 11.60 18.05 -23.45
N LEU A 257 11.56 16.91 -24.14
CA LEU A 257 12.71 16.42 -24.90
C LEU A 257 13.05 17.35 -26.09
N PHE A 258 12.06 17.95 -26.74
CA PHE A 258 12.24 18.98 -27.77
C PHE A 258 13.01 20.19 -27.24
N GLU A 259 12.60 20.74 -26.10
CA GLU A 259 13.26 21.89 -25.47
C GLU A 259 14.74 21.59 -25.16
N LEU A 260 15.02 20.39 -24.66
CA LEU A 260 16.38 19.97 -24.30
C LEU A 260 17.25 19.76 -25.55
N LEU A 261 16.74 19.09 -26.59
CA LEU A 261 17.49 18.83 -27.82
C LEU A 261 17.78 20.12 -28.62
N THR A 262 16.92 21.13 -28.50
CA THR A 262 17.07 22.42 -29.20
C THR A 262 17.82 23.47 -28.35
N THR A 263 18.21 23.16 -27.11
CA THR A 263 18.97 24.05 -26.25
C THR A 263 20.34 24.37 -26.85
N SER A 264 20.70 25.66 -26.89
CA SER A 264 22.01 26.12 -27.35
C SER A 264 23.08 26.01 -26.25
N LEU A 265 24.19 25.35 -26.56
CA LEU A 265 25.24 25.03 -25.58
C LEU A 265 26.41 26.03 -25.55
N GLY A 266 26.46 27.00 -26.46
CA GLY A 266 27.56 27.99 -26.50
C GLY A 266 28.94 27.35 -26.72
N ILE A 267 29.07 26.41 -27.67
CA ILE A 267 30.36 25.81 -28.02
C ILE A 267 31.23 26.86 -28.74
N ARG A 268 32.35 27.27 -28.12
CA ARG A 268 33.18 28.41 -28.56
C ARG A 268 34.04 28.14 -29.80
N ASN A 269 34.30 26.87 -30.10
CA ASN A 269 35.15 26.43 -31.22
C ASN A 269 34.35 25.76 -32.35
N GLY A 270 33.02 25.83 -32.30
CA GLY A 270 32.14 25.29 -33.34
C GLY A 270 32.05 26.20 -34.57
N PRO A 271 31.30 25.79 -35.61
CA PRO A 271 30.90 26.70 -36.68
C PRO A 271 30.21 27.95 -36.10
N LYS A 272 30.22 29.09 -36.81
CA LYS A 272 29.58 30.37 -36.39
C LYS A 272 28.06 30.29 -36.14
N GLN A 273 27.48 29.11 -36.29
CA GLN A 273 26.08 28.84 -36.14
C GLN A 273 25.80 28.36 -34.72
N ASP A 274 24.60 28.64 -34.21
CA ASP A 274 24.18 28.14 -32.90
C ASP A 274 24.30 26.62 -32.83
N MET A 275 25.11 26.17 -31.87
CA MET A 275 25.34 24.75 -31.58
C MET A 275 24.34 24.29 -30.53
N THR A 276 23.19 23.82 -31.00
CA THR A 276 22.19 23.14 -30.17
C THR A 276 22.68 21.75 -29.75
N VAL A 277 22.04 21.13 -28.75
CA VAL A 277 22.37 19.76 -28.32
C VAL A 277 22.28 18.78 -29.49
N ILE A 278 21.17 18.80 -30.26
CA ILE A 278 21.00 17.91 -31.40
C ILE A 278 22.09 18.10 -32.46
N ARG A 279 22.44 19.36 -32.76
CA ARG A 279 23.51 19.68 -33.71
C ARG A 279 24.87 19.26 -33.19
N ALA A 280 25.14 19.43 -31.90
CA ALA A 280 26.36 18.98 -31.27
C ALA A 280 26.51 17.45 -31.33
N VAL A 281 25.42 16.69 -31.20
CA VAL A 281 25.42 15.24 -31.45
C VAL A 281 25.65 14.93 -32.93
N ALA A 282 24.95 15.60 -33.85
CA ALA A 282 25.10 15.37 -35.29
C ALA A 282 26.53 15.67 -35.81
N LYS A 283 27.20 16.64 -35.20
CA LYS A 283 28.59 17.01 -35.48
C LYS A 283 29.61 16.24 -34.63
N GLU A 284 29.18 15.32 -33.78
CA GLU A 284 30.02 14.49 -32.91
C GLU A 284 30.83 15.28 -31.86
N PHE A 285 30.35 16.45 -31.44
CA PHE A 285 30.86 17.12 -30.23
C PHE A 285 30.28 16.52 -28.95
N ILE A 286 29.20 15.74 -29.06
CA ILE A 286 28.60 14.98 -27.96
C ILE A 286 28.41 13.54 -28.43
N ASP A 287 28.87 12.60 -27.62
CA ASP A 287 28.55 11.19 -27.79
C ASP A 287 27.27 10.87 -26.98
N PRO A 288 26.13 10.57 -27.63
CA PRO A 288 24.85 10.34 -26.95
C PRO A 288 24.77 8.98 -26.26
N GLN A 289 25.68 8.05 -26.55
CA GLN A 289 25.75 6.75 -25.88
C GLN A 289 26.61 6.83 -24.61
N LYS A 290 27.78 7.45 -24.72
CA LYS A 290 28.71 7.62 -23.59
C LYS A 290 28.35 8.78 -22.67
N GLY A 291 27.57 9.75 -23.15
CA GLY A 291 27.19 10.94 -22.40
C GLY A 291 28.38 11.82 -22.05
N ILE A 292 29.23 12.10 -23.04
CA ILE A 292 30.47 12.88 -22.90
C ILE A 292 30.56 13.95 -23.98
N TYR A 293 31.35 14.99 -23.71
CA TYR A 293 31.79 15.94 -24.71
C TYR A 293 33.02 15.40 -25.44
N VAL A 294 33.10 15.59 -26.75
CA VAL A 294 34.24 15.14 -27.57
C VAL A 294 34.91 16.38 -28.19
N ASP A 295 36.17 16.60 -27.84
CA ASP A 295 36.98 17.60 -28.52
C ASP A 295 37.49 17.03 -29.85
N LYS A 296 36.91 17.45 -30.97
CA LYS A 296 37.30 16.97 -32.30
C LYS A 296 38.73 17.32 -32.70
N ARG A 297 39.34 18.34 -32.11
CA ARG A 297 40.72 18.74 -32.47
C ARG A 297 41.74 17.78 -31.88
N SER A 298 41.55 17.37 -30.64
CA SER A 298 42.46 16.48 -29.92
C SER A 298 41.98 15.03 -29.84
N ASN A 299 40.74 14.76 -30.27
CA ASN A 299 40.02 13.50 -30.10
C ASN A 299 39.94 13.04 -28.62
N ARG A 300 39.88 14.00 -27.69
CA ARG A 300 39.77 13.74 -26.24
C ARG A 300 38.31 13.70 -25.82
N GLU A 301 38.00 12.73 -24.97
CA GLU A 301 36.73 12.60 -24.26
C GLU A 301 36.78 13.44 -22.98
N LEU A 302 35.82 14.35 -22.80
CA LEU A 302 35.79 15.33 -21.73
C LEU A 302 34.43 15.33 -21.03
N SER A 303 34.45 15.50 -19.70
CA SER A 303 33.24 15.91 -18.98
C SER A 303 32.83 17.34 -19.36
N PRO A 304 31.55 17.74 -19.18
CA PRO A 304 31.12 19.11 -19.47
C PRO A 304 31.93 20.17 -18.73
N LYS A 305 32.32 19.90 -17.48
CA LYS A 305 33.21 20.78 -16.73
C LYS A 305 34.59 20.88 -17.35
N GLN A 306 35.22 19.77 -17.73
CA GLN A 306 36.54 19.81 -18.37
C GLN A 306 36.49 20.54 -19.72
N ALA A 307 35.43 20.34 -20.50
CA ALA A 307 35.22 21.07 -21.74
C ALA A 307 35.09 22.59 -21.50
N TYR A 308 34.47 23.00 -20.39
CA TYR A 308 34.43 24.39 -19.96
C TYR A 308 35.78 24.91 -19.49
N ASP A 309 36.50 24.16 -18.65
CA ASP A 309 37.83 24.55 -18.17
C ASP A 309 38.81 24.71 -19.37
N ASP A 310 38.70 23.85 -20.39
CA ASP A 310 39.46 23.91 -21.65
C ASP A 310 38.96 25.03 -22.61
N GLY A 311 37.92 25.77 -22.25
CA GLY A 311 37.37 26.90 -23.04
C GLY A 311 36.57 26.51 -24.27
N LEU A 312 36.16 25.24 -24.37
CA LEU A 312 35.37 24.70 -25.49
C LEU A 312 33.87 25.01 -25.33
N LEU A 313 33.43 25.21 -24.09
CA LEU A 313 32.04 25.42 -23.70
C LEU A 313 31.90 26.70 -22.86
N THR A 314 30.76 27.40 -22.91
CA THR A 314 30.46 28.47 -21.94
C THR A 314 30.08 27.88 -20.59
N LEU A 315 30.15 28.68 -19.51
CA LEU A 315 29.71 28.24 -18.19
C LEU A 315 28.24 27.79 -18.20
N LYS A 316 27.36 28.58 -18.84
CA LYS A 316 25.94 28.24 -19.00
C LYS A 316 25.76 26.91 -19.73
N GLY A 317 26.47 26.72 -20.84
CA GLY A 317 26.47 25.47 -21.60
C GLY A 317 26.93 24.28 -20.76
N ALA A 318 27.95 24.47 -19.93
CA ALA A 318 28.48 23.42 -19.05
C ALA A 318 27.48 23.01 -17.96
N LEU A 319 26.78 23.97 -17.36
CA LEU A 319 25.72 23.73 -16.37
C LEU A 319 24.56 22.94 -17.00
N GLN A 320 24.09 23.39 -18.17
CA GLN A 320 22.99 22.75 -18.89
C GLN A 320 23.37 21.34 -19.37
N LEU A 321 24.54 21.18 -19.98
CA LEU A 321 25.00 19.89 -20.46
C LEU A 321 25.27 18.91 -19.32
N SER A 322 25.82 19.37 -18.19
CA SER A 322 25.98 18.53 -17.00
C SER A 322 24.64 17.99 -16.49
N ALA A 323 23.61 18.84 -16.47
CA ALA A 323 22.26 18.43 -16.07
C ALA A 323 21.64 17.41 -17.04
N MET A 324 21.86 17.58 -18.35
CA MET A 324 21.31 16.69 -19.38
C MET A 324 21.98 15.31 -19.44
N LEU A 325 23.22 15.19 -18.94
CA LEU A 325 24.01 13.97 -19.01
C LEU A 325 24.00 13.16 -17.69
N ASP A 326 23.40 13.68 -16.62
CA ASP A 326 23.21 13.01 -15.34
C ASP A 326 21.80 13.30 -14.79
N ILE A 327 20.79 12.76 -15.46
CA ILE A 327 19.37 12.92 -15.09
C ILE A 327 18.94 11.86 -14.07
N HIS A 328 17.94 12.21 -13.27
CA HIS A 328 17.37 11.28 -12.29
C HIS A 328 16.65 10.10 -12.98
N PRO A 329 16.81 8.84 -12.51
CA PRO A 329 16.19 7.66 -13.13
C PRO A 329 14.67 7.71 -13.24
N SER A 330 13.98 8.45 -12.35
CA SER A 330 12.51 8.62 -12.45
C SER A 330 12.05 9.31 -13.74
N LEU A 331 12.95 10.02 -14.44
CA LEU A 331 12.69 10.62 -15.74
C LEU A 331 12.98 9.66 -16.91
N VAL A 332 13.58 8.51 -16.63
CA VAL A 332 13.92 7.47 -17.61
C VAL A 332 12.88 6.39 -17.53
N THR A 333 12.44 5.86 -18.66
CA THR A 333 11.53 4.72 -18.65
C THR A 333 12.24 3.53 -18.01
N PRO A 334 11.65 2.86 -17.01
CA PRO A 334 12.30 1.72 -16.37
C PRO A 334 12.67 0.66 -17.41
N ILE A 335 13.93 0.22 -17.37
CA ILE A 335 14.37 -1.00 -18.07
C ILE A 335 13.44 -2.11 -17.56
N LYS A 336 12.85 -2.90 -18.48
CA LYS A 336 11.84 -3.93 -18.21
C LYS A 336 11.91 -4.48 -16.77
N LYS A 337 10.96 -4.07 -15.92
CA LYS A 337 10.89 -4.61 -14.55
C LYS A 337 10.59 -6.10 -14.63
N ILE A 338 11.48 -6.93 -14.10
CA ILE A 338 11.20 -8.34 -13.87
C ILE A 338 10.35 -8.40 -12.61
N ASP A 339 9.08 -8.77 -12.75
CA ASP A 339 8.07 -8.64 -11.70
C ASP A 339 8.25 -9.74 -10.62
N HIS A 340 9.22 -9.55 -9.73
CA HIS A 340 9.43 -10.38 -8.54
C HIS A 340 8.81 -9.68 -7.32
N LYS A 341 7.51 -9.82 -7.13
CA LYS A 341 6.84 -9.28 -5.94
C LYS A 341 7.18 -10.14 -4.71
N LYS A 342 8.15 -9.71 -3.90
CA LYS A 342 8.33 -10.21 -2.52
C LYS A 342 7.89 -9.14 -1.52
N ARG A 343 7.33 -9.58 -0.39
CA ARG A 343 6.85 -8.68 0.67
C ARG A 343 8.05 -8.12 1.45
N ILE A 344 8.21 -6.80 1.44
CA ILE A 344 9.23 -6.09 2.23
C ILE A 344 9.00 -6.41 3.73
N ARG A 345 10.03 -6.94 4.40
CA ARG A 345 9.97 -7.33 5.83
C ARG A 345 10.01 -6.08 6.72
N ARG A 346 9.54 -6.19 7.97
CA ARG A 346 9.75 -5.12 8.97
C ARG A 346 11.07 -5.36 9.70
N PRO A 347 11.87 -4.31 10.00
CA PRO A 347 13.07 -4.45 10.82
C PRO A 347 12.75 -5.16 12.15
N GLY A 348 13.51 -6.21 12.48
CA GLY A 348 13.39 -6.94 13.75
C GLY A 348 12.73 -8.33 13.70
N GLN A 349 12.29 -8.79 12.53
CA GLN A 349 11.79 -10.17 12.36
C GLN A 349 12.98 -11.11 12.08
N LYS A 350 13.41 -11.91 13.06
CA LYS A 350 14.51 -12.89 12.89
C LYS A 350 14.08 -14.06 12.01
N GLU A 351 14.97 -14.51 11.13
CA GLU A 351 14.87 -15.79 10.42
C GLU A 351 14.91 -16.97 11.39
N SER A 352 14.02 -17.94 11.20
CA SER A 352 14.25 -19.33 11.59
C SER A 352 14.85 -20.04 10.38
N VAL A 353 16.14 -20.35 10.44
CA VAL A 353 16.84 -21.07 9.37
C VAL A 353 16.50 -22.57 9.44
N THR A 354 16.51 -23.17 8.24
CA THR A 354 16.43 -24.60 7.84
C THR A 354 15.06 -25.29 7.80
N THR A 355 14.55 -25.41 6.57
CA THR A 355 14.19 -26.66 5.87
C THR A 355 13.69 -27.83 6.74
N ASP A 356 12.38 -27.88 6.91
CA ASP A 356 11.58 -29.10 6.82
C ASP A 356 10.26 -28.67 6.19
N GLU A 357 10.18 -28.70 4.86
CA GLU A 357 8.89 -28.53 4.17
C GLU A 357 8.08 -29.81 4.40
N VAL A 358 7.41 -29.84 5.56
CA VAL A 358 6.52 -30.92 5.97
C VAL A 358 5.41 -31.01 4.93
N LYS A 359 5.36 -32.12 4.20
CA LYS A 359 4.24 -32.44 3.30
C LYS A 359 2.96 -32.49 4.12
N VAL A 360 1.97 -31.67 3.75
CA VAL A 360 0.73 -31.50 4.51
C VAL A 360 -0.49 -31.90 3.67
N THR A 361 -1.55 -32.37 4.30
CA THR A 361 -2.82 -32.59 3.59
C THR A 361 -3.49 -31.24 3.31
N LEU A 362 -4.37 -31.18 2.30
CA LEU A 362 -5.09 -29.94 2.00
C LEU A 362 -5.84 -29.39 3.22
N ALA A 363 -6.49 -30.27 4.00
CA ALA A 363 -7.20 -29.90 5.22
C ALA A 363 -6.26 -29.31 6.28
N GLU A 364 -5.07 -29.88 6.46
CA GLU A 364 -4.07 -29.37 7.40
C GLU A 364 -3.48 -28.04 6.93
N ALA A 365 -3.19 -27.93 5.63
CA ALA A 365 -2.67 -26.71 5.03
C ALA A 365 -3.67 -25.55 5.14
N MET A 366 -4.97 -25.82 4.97
CA MET A 366 -6.02 -24.83 5.17
C MET A 366 -6.23 -24.48 6.65
N ARG A 367 -6.17 -25.47 7.55
CA ARG A 367 -6.30 -25.26 9.01
C ARG A 367 -5.17 -24.41 9.57
N GLN A 368 -3.96 -24.62 9.08
CA GLN A 368 -2.76 -23.88 9.48
C GLN A 368 -2.61 -22.54 8.74
N GLY A 369 -3.54 -22.19 7.84
CA GLY A 369 -3.48 -20.96 7.05
C GLY A 369 -2.33 -20.94 6.03
N LEU A 370 -1.76 -22.11 5.73
CA LEU A 370 -0.72 -22.30 4.72
C LEU A 370 -1.28 -22.14 3.30
N VAL A 371 -2.59 -22.16 3.08
CA VAL A 371 -3.20 -21.86 1.77
C VAL A 371 -4.11 -20.63 1.90
N ASP A 372 -3.78 -19.56 1.19
CA ASP A 372 -4.63 -18.37 1.05
C ASP A 372 -5.69 -18.62 -0.03
N SER A 373 -6.93 -18.75 0.40
CA SER A 373 -8.09 -19.04 -0.44
C SER A 373 -8.48 -17.90 -1.39
N ARG A 374 -8.04 -16.66 -1.12
CA ARG A 374 -8.31 -15.49 -1.98
C ARG A 374 -7.29 -15.34 -3.08
N THR A 375 -6.02 -15.65 -2.78
CA THR A 375 -4.93 -15.50 -3.75
C THR A 375 -4.56 -16.81 -4.43
N HIS A 376 -5.15 -17.93 -4.00
CA HIS A 376 -4.78 -19.28 -4.40
C HIS A 376 -3.27 -19.53 -4.23
N ARG A 377 -2.69 -19.08 -3.09
CA ARG A 377 -1.26 -19.23 -2.82
C ARG A 377 -1.02 -20.09 -1.59
N PHE A 378 -0.12 -21.06 -1.74
CA PHE A 378 0.43 -21.83 -0.63
C PHE A 378 1.63 -21.08 -0.06
N ARG A 379 1.71 -20.95 1.26
CA ARG A 379 2.80 -20.31 2.01
C ARG A 379 3.18 -21.18 3.21
N GLN A 380 4.36 -21.79 3.17
CA GLN A 380 4.95 -22.55 4.27
C GLN A 380 6.37 -22.04 4.53
N GLY A 381 6.61 -21.49 5.72
CA GLY A 381 7.87 -20.80 6.02
C GLY A 381 8.12 -19.64 5.06
N ASP A 382 9.26 -19.67 4.36
CA ASP A 382 9.67 -18.68 3.35
C ASP A 382 9.19 -19.02 1.92
N THR A 383 8.60 -20.20 1.73
CA THR A 383 8.16 -20.69 0.42
C THR A 383 6.73 -20.23 0.16
N GLU A 384 6.53 -19.37 -0.84
CA GLU A 384 5.21 -18.90 -1.30
C GLU A 384 5.00 -19.15 -2.80
N MET A 385 4.10 -20.06 -3.15
CA MET A 385 3.80 -20.42 -4.54
C MET A 385 2.30 -20.50 -4.78
N SER A 386 1.87 -20.74 -6.02
CA SER A 386 0.45 -20.99 -6.27
C SER A 386 0.04 -22.35 -5.68
N PHE A 387 -1.23 -22.45 -5.32
CA PHE A 387 -1.83 -23.67 -4.83
C PHE A 387 -1.64 -24.85 -5.79
N GLU A 388 -1.77 -24.58 -7.10
CA GLU A 388 -1.57 -25.54 -8.17
C GLU A 388 -0.11 -26.01 -8.27
N GLU A 389 0.85 -25.11 -8.08
CA GLU A 389 2.27 -25.45 -8.06
C GLU A 389 2.62 -26.29 -6.82
N ALA A 390 2.03 -25.98 -5.66
CA ALA A 390 2.22 -26.75 -4.43
C ALA A 390 1.64 -28.18 -4.53
N LEU A 391 0.52 -28.36 -5.24
CA LEU A 391 -0.01 -29.68 -5.59
C LEU A 391 0.91 -30.42 -6.57
N ARG A 392 1.41 -29.74 -7.61
CA ARG A 392 2.29 -30.32 -8.62
C ARG A 392 3.63 -30.77 -8.05
N GLN A 393 4.16 -30.02 -7.08
CA GLN A 393 5.40 -30.36 -6.36
C GLN A 393 5.20 -31.37 -5.24
N GLY A 394 3.95 -31.78 -4.95
CA GLY A 394 3.64 -32.78 -3.92
C GLY A 394 3.82 -32.28 -2.48
N LEU A 395 3.76 -30.96 -2.28
CA LEU A 395 3.79 -30.30 -0.96
C LEU A 395 2.43 -30.40 -0.26
N ILE A 396 1.35 -30.45 -1.05
CA ILE A 396 -0.03 -30.64 -0.59
C ILE A 396 -0.60 -31.92 -1.21
N HIS A 397 -1.21 -32.80 -0.40
CA HIS A 397 -1.92 -33.97 -0.90
C HIS A 397 -3.46 -33.81 -0.81
N PRO A 398 -4.22 -34.15 -1.88
CA PRO A 398 -5.70 -34.05 -1.90
C PRO A 398 -6.48 -35.11 -1.12
N SER A 399 -5.84 -36.11 -0.53
CA SER A 399 -6.53 -37.28 0.03
C SER A 399 -7.09 -36.99 1.44
N ASP A 400 -8.43 -36.82 1.50
CA ASP A 400 -9.43 -37.12 2.55
C ASP A 400 -9.12 -36.78 4.05
N GLU A 401 -10.03 -36.26 4.90
CA GLU A 401 -11.49 -36.35 4.96
C GLU A 401 -12.14 -35.05 5.49
N TRP A 402 -13.37 -34.82 5.04
CA TRP A 402 -14.37 -33.95 5.65
C TRP A 402 -15.10 -34.72 6.76
N ILE A 403 -15.35 -34.11 7.94
CA ILE A 403 -16.51 -34.29 8.85
C ILE A 403 -16.42 -33.27 10.01
N VAL A 404 -17.60 -32.85 10.48
CA VAL A 404 -17.95 -31.70 11.35
C VAL A 404 -17.80 -32.05 12.87
N PRO A 405 -18.28 -31.22 13.82
CA PRO A 405 -17.53 -30.45 14.81
C PRO A 405 -17.32 -31.15 16.17
N SER A 406 -16.25 -30.78 16.89
CA SER A 406 -16.30 -30.74 18.35
C SER A 406 -15.54 -29.52 18.89
N LYS A 407 -16.19 -28.85 19.85
CA LYS A 407 -15.71 -27.68 20.58
C LYS A 407 -14.35 -28.00 21.21
N THR A 408 -13.32 -27.23 20.86
CA THR A 408 -12.38 -26.59 21.80
C THR A 408 -11.23 -25.93 21.04
N GLY A 409 -11.08 -24.62 21.23
CA GLY A 409 -9.76 -23.96 21.30
C GLY A 409 -9.13 -23.47 19.99
N ALA A 410 -9.09 -22.14 19.87
CA ALA A 410 -8.14 -21.34 19.08
C ALA A 410 -8.28 -21.34 17.54
N GLY A 411 -9.28 -20.60 17.05
CA GLY A 411 -9.25 -19.93 15.74
C GLY A 411 -8.90 -18.44 15.89
N PRO A 412 -8.81 -17.67 14.79
CA PRO A 412 -8.42 -16.26 14.82
C PRO A 412 -9.32 -15.47 15.77
N THR A 413 -8.71 -14.61 16.58
CA THR A 413 -9.42 -13.78 17.55
C THR A 413 -10.30 -12.79 16.81
N VAL A 414 -11.61 -13.01 16.93
CA VAL A 414 -12.62 -12.02 16.64
C VAL A 414 -12.53 -10.97 17.74
N GLU A 415 -12.10 -9.76 17.41
CA GLU A 415 -12.21 -8.65 18.35
C GLU A 415 -13.59 -8.01 18.17
N GLU A 416 -14.49 -8.31 19.11
CA GLU A 416 -15.69 -7.52 19.33
C GLU A 416 -15.28 -6.24 20.02
N LYS A 417 -15.24 -5.14 19.27
CA LYS A 417 -15.08 -3.82 19.85
C LYS A 417 -16.45 -3.33 20.25
N ILE A 418 -16.73 -3.41 21.55
CA ILE A 418 -17.89 -2.74 22.14
C ILE A 418 -17.47 -1.29 22.39
N THR A 419 -17.96 -0.36 21.57
CA THR A 419 -17.85 1.06 21.90
C THR A 419 -19.15 1.48 22.57
N GLU A 420 -19.08 1.76 23.86
CA GLU A 420 -20.14 2.45 24.59
C GLU A 420 -19.80 3.94 24.59
N SER A 421 -20.66 4.76 23.99
CA SER A 421 -20.62 6.21 24.19
C SER A 421 -21.78 6.59 25.09
N VAL A 422 -21.46 7.16 26.25
CA VAL A 422 -22.42 7.74 27.18
C VAL A 422 -22.34 9.25 27.00
N THR A 423 -23.42 9.87 26.52
CA THR A 423 -23.56 11.32 26.53
C THR A 423 -24.53 11.69 27.64
N GLU A 424 -24.01 12.31 28.69
CA GLU A 424 -24.77 12.85 29.81
C GLU A 424 -24.93 14.36 29.61
N THR A 425 -26.17 14.83 29.56
CA THR A 425 -26.49 16.25 29.49
C THR A 425 -27.33 16.60 30.71
N ALA A 426 -26.79 17.43 31.60
CA ALA A 426 -27.51 17.97 32.75
C ALA A 426 -28.10 19.33 32.37
N GLN A 427 -29.43 19.45 32.42
CA GLN A 427 -30.13 20.72 32.24
C GLN A 427 -30.68 21.18 33.59
N GLN A 428 -30.22 22.34 34.06
CA GLN A 428 -30.75 22.97 35.27
C GLN A 428 -32.10 23.62 34.95
N LEU A 429 -33.17 23.18 35.61
CA LEU A 429 -34.50 23.75 35.44
C LEU A 429 -34.61 25.08 36.20
N ALA A 430 -35.51 25.96 35.75
CA ALA A 430 -35.73 27.24 36.42
C ALA A 430 -36.18 27.05 37.89
N PRO A 431 -35.63 27.80 38.86
CA PRO A 431 -35.89 27.59 40.27
C PRO A 431 -37.36 27.85 40.62
N LYS A 432 -37.99 26.90 41.35
CA LYS A 432 -39.34 27.09 41.90
C LYS A 432 -39.23 27.72 43.29
N PHE A 433 -39.65 28.99 43.41
CA PHE A 433 -39.61 29.72 44.67
C PHE A 433 -40.76 29.29 45.60
N TYR A 434 -40.40 28.73 46.76
CA TYR A 434 -41.28 28.55 47.91
C TYR A 434 -40.77 29.42 49.08
N PRO A 435 -41.65 30.03 49.89
CA PRO A 435 -41.28 31.11 50.82
C PRO A 435 -40.23 30.73 51.87
N ASP A 436 -40.01 29.43 52.15
CA ASP A 436 -39.08 28.98 53.19
C ASP A 436 -37.98 28.02 52.69
N LYS A 437 -37.88 27.70 51.38
CA LYS A 437 -36.82 26.83 50.81
C LYS A 437 -36.54 27.13 49.33
N ASN A 438 -35.26 27.27 48.97
CA ASN A 438 -34.79 27.25 47.58
C ASN A 438 -34.54 25.79 47.16
N ILE A 439 -35.24 25.33 46.13
CA ILE A 439 -35.06 23.99 45.57
C ILE A 439 -34.58 24.16 44.12
N GLU A 440 -33.39 23.65 43.83
CA GLU A 440 -32.83 23.58 42.48
C GLU A 440 -33.05 22.17 41.92
N GLU A 441 -33.83 22.05 40.86
CA GLU A 441 -34.10 20.78 40.17
C GLU A 441 -33.19 20.68 38.93
N THR A 442 -32.41 19.62 38.82
CA THR A 442 -31.61 19.30 37.63
C THR A 442 -32.20 18.08 36.95
N VAL A 443 -32.37 18.14 35.63
CA VAL A 443 -32.76 17.00 34.79
C VAL A 443 -31.50 16.47 34.16
N THR A 444 -31.21 15.19 34.38
CA THR A 444 -30.05 14.53 33.79
C THR A 444 -30.53 13.55 32.73
N THR A 445 -30.10 13.77 31.49
CA THR A 445 -30.40 12.88 30.36
C THR A 445 -29.14 12.14 29.97
N VAL A 446 -29.15 10.83 30.13
CA VAL A 446 -28.04 9.92 29.80
C VAL A 446 -28.45 9.12 28.57
N LYS A 447 -27.91 9.49 27.42
CA LYS A 447 -28.05 8.69 26.19
C LYS A 447 -26.85 7.75 26.07
N LYS A 448 -27.08 6.46 26.23
CA LYS A 448 -26.07 5.41 26.10
C LYS A 448 -26.26 4.70 24.76
N VAL A 449 -25.30 4.87 23.87
CA VAL A 449 -25.25 4.18 22.58
C VAL A 449 -24.19 3.11 22.67
N ARG A 450 -24.63 1.84 22.65
CA ARG A 450 -23.73 0.69 22.61
C ARG A 450 -23.65 0.20 21.17
N LYS A 451 -22.48 0.38 20.57
CA LYS A 451 -22.18 -0.08 19.23
C LYS A 451 -21.27 -1.31 19.32
N THR A 452 -21.77 -2.45 18.84
CA THR A 452 -21.00 -3.69 18.79
C THR A 452 -20.46 -3.85 17.38
N GLU A 453 -19.18 -3.58 17.18
CA GLU A 453 -18.52 -3.80 15.88
C GLU A 453 -17.63 -5.04 15.94
N THR A 454 -17.98 -6.07 15.17
CA THR A 454 -17.17 -7.27 15.02
C THR A 454 -16.16 -7.05 13.89
N THR A 455 -14.89 -6.83 14.23
CA THR A 455 -13.85 -6.60 13.22
C THR A 455 -12.89 -7.78 13.15
N ALA A 456 -12.71 -8.34 11.96
CA ALA A 456 -11.58 -9.22 11.69
C ALA A 456 -10.37 -8.33 11.36
N LEU A 457 -9.44 -8.20 12.31
CA LEU A 457 -8.21 -7.41 12.11
C LEU A 457 -7.20 -8.21 11.28
N GLY A 458 -6.91 -7.74 10.07
CA GLY A 458 -5.83 -8.28 9.25
C GLY A 458 -5.88 -7.95 7.75
N GLY A 459 -5.60 -6.69 7.37
CA GLY A 459 -5.36 -6.31 5.97
C GLY A 459 -5.18 -4.79 5.78
N PRO A 460 -4.31 -4.33 4.85
CA PRO A 460 -4.11 -2.91 4.60
C PRO A 460 -5.32 -2.36 3.84
N GLY A 461 -5.97 -1.33 4.40
CA GLY A 461 -6.97 -0.55 3.66
C GLY A 461 -8.33 -0.34 4.32
N GLY A 462 -8.61 -0.90 5.52
CA GLY A 462 -9.71 -0.40 6.37
C GLY A 462 -11.11 -0.34 5.73
N VAL A 463 -11.41 -1.18 4.74
CA VAL A 463 -12.76 -1.37 4.21
C VAL A 463 -13.14 -2.81 4.48
N SER A 464 -14.24 -3.01 5.20
CA SER A 464 -14.82 -4.31 5.49
C SER A 464 -15.09 -5.06 4.17
N VAL A 465 -14.33 -6.13 3.94
CA VAL A 465 -14.41 -7.05 2.77
C VAL A 465 -15.84 -7.53 2.53
N TYR A 466 -16.68 -7.55 3.57
CA TYR A 466 -18.11 -7.84 3.50
C TYR A 466 -18.90 -6.95 2.54
N ARG A 467 -18.58 -5.66 2.39
CA ARG A 467 -19.33 -4.76 1.49
C ARG A 467 -18.95 -4.96 0.01
N ALA A 468 -17.80 -5.56 -0.28
CA ALA A 468 -17.32 -5.75 -1.64
C ALA A 468 -17.84 -7.05 -2.29
N VAL A 469 -18.27 -8.04 -1.49
CA VAL A 469 -18.57 -9.40 -1.98
C VAL A 469 -20.07 -9.65 -2.15
N THR A 470 -20.96 -8.98 -1.42
CA THR A 470 -22.42 -9.21 -1.52
C THR A 470 -23.07 -8.68 -2.82
N GLY A 471 -22.27 -8.12 -3.74
CA GLY A 471 -22.72 -7.66 -5.06
C GLY A 471 -22.05 -8.35 -6.25
N SER A 472 -21.20 -9.36 -6.02
CA SER A 472 -20.50 -10.07 -7.11
C SER A 472 -21.34 -11.20 -7.72
N LYS A 473 -21.15 -11.43 -9.03
CA LYS A 473 -21.75 -12.55 -9.77
C LYS A 473 -21.32 -13.89 -9.13
N ASP A 474 -22.23 -14.85 -8.97
CA ASP A 474 -22.02 -16.17 -8.35
C ASP A 474 -21.67 -16.17 -6.85
N SER A 475 -22.19 -15.18 -6.09
CA SER A 475 -22.15 -15.14 -4.61
C SER A 475 -23.55 -15.04 -3.99
N PHE A 476 -23.79 -15.79 -2.90
CA PHE A 476 -25.10 -15.82 -2.22
C PHE A 476 -25.00 -16.14 -0.72
N GLU A 477 -25.96 -15.61 0.04
CA GLU A 477 -26.09 -15.84 1.50
C GLU A 477 -27.11 -16.94 1.78
N ILE A 478 -26.76 -17.88 2.66
CA ILE A 478 -27.66 -18.96 3.10
C ILE A 478 -27.57 -19.17 4.62
N PRO A 479 -28.57 -19.84 5.23
CA PRO A 479 -28.47 -20.26 6.63
C PRO A 479 -27.21 -21.09 6.88
N ALA A 480 -26.61 -20.98 8.07
CA ALA A 480 -25.40 -21.75 8.42
C ALA A 480 -25.57 -23.26 8.20
N ASP A 481 -26.75 -23.76 8.55
CA ASP A 481 -27.14 -25.17 8.42
C ASP A 481 -27.66 -25.56 7.02
N GLY A 482 -27.78 -24.60 6.10
CA GLY A 482 -28.45 -24.79 4.81
C GLY A 482 -29.96 -24.57 4.89
N TYR A 483 -30.61 -24.41 3.74
CA TYR A 483 -32.08 -24.32 3.68
C TYR A 483 -32.70 -25.69 3.95
N HIS A 484 -33.78 -25.70 4.71
CA HIS A 484 -34.61 -26.89 4.81
C HIS A 484 -35.21 -27.21 3.43
N ILE A 485 -35.27 -28.48 3.00
CA ILE A 485 -35.66 -28.81 1.62
C ILE A 485 -37.07 -28.34 1.26
N LEU A 486 -38.01 -28.41 2.20
CA LEU A 486 -39.38 -27.89 2.02
C LEU A 486 -39.43 -26.36 2.03
N GLU A 487 -38.51 -25.70 2.73
CA GLU A 487 -38.38 -24.25 2.69
C GLU A 487 -37.79 -23.79 1.35
N ALA A 488 -36.79 -24.52 0.85
CA ALA A 488 -36.15 -24.26 -0.43
C ALA A 488 -37.13 -24.46 -1.60
N GLU A 489 -38.00 -25.48 -1.54
CA GLU A 489 -39.07 -25.69 -2.53
C GLU A 489 -40.07 -24.52 -2.54
N ARG A 490 -40.54 -24.05 -1.37
CA ARG A 490 -41.44 -22.87 -1.30
C ARG A 490 -40.81 -21.58 -1.82
N LYS A 491 -39.49 -21.50 -1.85
CA LYS A 491 -38.71 -20.38 -2.38
C LYS A 491 -38.34 -20.56 -3.86
N ASP A 492 -38.82 -21.62 -4.50
CA ASP A 492 -38.46 -22.03 -5.87
C ASP A 492 -36.95 -22.29 -6.06
N TYR A 493 -36.20 -22.57 -4.98
CA TYR A 493 -34.77 -22.85 -5.04
C TYR A 493 -34.47 -24.28 -5.43
N VAL A 494 -35.43 -25.19 -5.27
CA VAL A 494 -35.31 -26.61 -5.59
C VAL A 494 -36.58 -27.06 -6.29
N ASN A 495 -36.42 -27.84 -7.37
CA ASN A 495 -37.51 -28.54 -8.02
C ASN A 495 -37.41 -30.04 -7.74
N LEU A 496 -38.29 -30.57 -6.88
CA LEU A 496 -38.23 -31.96 -6.40
C LEU A 496 -38.65 -33.01 -7.46
N ARG A 497 -39.24 -32.59 -8.59
CA ARG A 497 -39.56 -33.48 -9.72
C ARG A 497 -38.36 -33.72 -10.63
N THR A 498 -37.55 -32.68 -10.81
CA THR A 498 -36.39 -32.72 -11.72
C THR A 498 -35.07 -32.92 -10.99
N GLY A 499 -35.04 -32.69 -9.67
CA GLY A 499 -33.83 -32.79 -8.88
C GLY A 499 -32.84 -31.64 -9.05
N THR A 500 -33.31 -30.54 -9.63
CA THR A 500 -32.47 -29.38 -9.96
C THR A 500 -32.62 -28.29 -8.91
N VAL A 501 -31.48 -27.71 -8.50
CA VAL A 501 -31.39 -26.64 -7.51
C VAL A 501 -30.92 -25.37 -8.20
N SER A 502 -31.70 -24.30 -8.09
CA SER A 502 -31.46 -23.02 -8.75
C SER A 502 -31.56 -21.90 -7.73
N ILE A 503 -30.43 -21.27 -7.42
CA ILE A 503 -30.36 -20.22 -6.38
C ILE A 503 -30.23 -18.86 -7.08
N PRO A 504 -30.84 -17.79 -6.54
CA PRO A 504 -30.62 -16.44 -7.03
C PRO A 504 -29.13 -16.10 -7.11
N ASN A 505 -28.73 -15.43 -8.20
CA ASN A 505 -27.35 -15.02 -8.49
C ASN A 505 -26.35 -16.14 -8.85
N LEU A 506 -26.78 -17.41 -8.88
CA LEU A 506 -25.98 -18.50 -9.41
C LEU A 506 -26.28 -18.70 -10.90
N SER A 507 -25.25 -18.59 -11.75
CA SER A 507 -25.40 -18.68 -13.21
C SER A 507 -25.64 -20.12 -13.72
N ARG A 508 -25.43 -21.14 -12.89
CA ARG A 508 -25.66 -22.56 -13.21
C ARG A 508 -26.68 -23.21 -12.28
N SER A 509 -27.36 -24.26 -12.75
CA SER A 509 -28.13 -25.14 -11.89
C SER A 509 -27.23 -26.19 -11.22
N LEU A 510 -27.60 -26.62 -10.02
CA LEU A 510 -26.92 -27.66 -9.26
C LEU A 510 -27.80 -28.91 -9.19
N THR A 511 -27.17 -30.07 -8.99
CA THR A 511 -27.88 -31.31 -8.65
C THR A 511 -28.26 -31.31 -7.16
N LEU A 512 -29.26 -32.10 -6.76
CA LEU A 512 -29.60 -32.27 -5.33
C LEU A 512 -28.40 -32.76 -4.51
N GLN A 513 -27.64 -33.71 -5.05
CA GLN A 513 -26.43 -34.22 -4.40
C GLN A 513 -25.37 -33.13 -4.19
N GLU A 514 -25.12 -32.30 -5.21
CA GLU A 514 -24.22 -31.15 -5.07
C GLU A 514 -24.75 -30.19 -4.00
N ALA A 515 -26.03 -29.82 -4.03
CA ALA A 515 -26.58 -28.86 -3.08
C ALA A 515 -26.47 -29.33 -1.61
N PHE A 516 -26.59 -30.63 -1.34
CA PHE A 516 -26.32 -31.19 -0.01
C PHE A 516 -24.84 -31.15 0.36
N GLN A 517 -23.96 -31.51 -0.58
CA GLN A 517 -22.52 -31.52 -0.34
C GLN A 517 -21.95 -30.12 -0.11
N LEU A 518 -22.53 -29.11 -0.78
CA LEU A 518 -22.16 -27.71 -0.61
C LEU A 518 -22.79 -27.07 0.63
N GLY A 519 -23.66 -27.80 1.34
CA GLY A 519 -24.40 -27.32 2.50
C GLY A 519 -25.37 -26.19 2.16
N ILE A 520 -25.85 -26.15 0.92
CA ILE A 520 -26.91 -25.25 0.45
C ILE A 520 -28.25 -25.72 1.00
N LEU A 521 -28.46 -27.04 0.97
CA LEU A 521 -29.61 -27.71 1.56
C LEU A 521 -29.17 -28.48 2.81
N ASP A 522 -30.01 -28.47 3.83
CA ASP A 522 -29.79 -29.31 5.01
C ASP A 522 -30.06 -30.78 4.63
N SER A 523 -29.02 -31.60 4.72
CA SER A 523 -29.12 -33.04 4.47
C SER A 523 -29.47 -33.83 5.72
N ARG A 524 -29.33 -33.25 6.92
CA ARG A 524 -29.54 -33.94 8.19
C ARG A 524 -31.01 -34.21 8.44
N SER A 525 -31.90 -33.38 7.90
CA SER A 525 -33.34 -33.54 8.04
C SER A 525 -33.95 -34.56 7.07
N ILE A 526 -33.14 -35.32 6.31
CA ILE A 526 -33.63 -36.21 5.26
C ILE A 526 -33.07 -37.62 5.42
N THR A 527 -33.96 -38.60 5.51
CA THR A 527 -33.63 -40.03 5.57
C THR A 527 -34.40 -40.81 4.51
N VAL A 528 -33.83 -41.93 4.05
CA VAL A 528 -34.39 -42.84 3.06
C VAL A 528 -34.67 -44.17 3.76
N VAL A 529 -35.87 -44.71 3.59
CA VAL A 529 -36.24 -46.02 4.11
C VAL A 529 -35.89 -47.07 3.06
N ASP A 530 -34.99 -47.99 3.40
CA ASP A 530 -34.68 -49.14 2.54
C ASP A 530 -35.90 -50.08 2.45
N PRO A 531 -36.49 -50.28 1.26
CA PRO A 531 -37.68 -51.10 1.10
C PRO A 531 -37.49 -52.59 1.44
N SER A 532 -36.25 -53.07 1.45
CA SER A 532 -35.91 -54.48 1.67
C SER A 532 -35.60 -54.81 3.14
N THR A 533 -35.03 -53.85 3.88
CA THR A 533 -34.59 -54.04 5.27
C THR A 533 -35.41 -53.22 6.27
N GLY A 534 -36.21 -52.25 5.82
CA GLY A 534 -36.91 -51.29 6.68
C GLY A 534 -35.97 -50.33 7.42
N SER A 535 -34.69 -50.32 7.07
CA SER A 535 -33.67 -49.50 7.75
C SER A 535 -33.70 -48.06 7.25
N HIS A 536 -33.53 -47.11 8.17
CA HIS A 536 -33.42 -45.68 7.84
C HIS A 536 -31.96 -45.34 7.52
N VAL A 537 -31.73 -44.81 6.33
CA VAL A 537 -30.41 -44.46 5.82
C VAL A 537 -30.38 -42.95 5.54
N PRO A 538 -29.40 -42.18 6.03
CA PRO A 538 -29.27 -40.76 5.69
C PRO A 538 -29.20 -40.53 4.17
N ILE A 539 -29.76 -39.41 3.69
CA ILE A 539 -29.85 -39.15 2.24
C ILE A 539 -28.48 -39.16 1.54
N THR A 540 -27.45 -38.66 2.20
CA THR A 540 -26.07 -38.62 1.69
C THR A 540 -25.51 -40.03 1.48
N GLU A 541 -25.80 -40.95 2.39
CA GLU A 541 -25.38 -42.34 2.30
C GLU A 541 -26.16 -43.09 1.21
N ALA A 542 -27.46 -42.82 1.06
CA ALA A 542 -28.28 -43.39 -0.02
C ALA A 542 -27.80 -42.95 -1.41
N MET A 543 -27.45 -41.66 -1.58
CA MET A 543 -26.87 -41.14 -2.82
C MET A 543 -25.49 -41.77 -3.12
N ASN A 544 -24.65 -41.95 -2.09
CA ASN A 544 -23.34 -42.60 -2.26
C ASN A 544 -23.45 -44.08 -2.66
N LYS A 545 -24.46 -44.79 -2.12
CA LYS A 545 -24.79 -46.18 -2.50
C LYS A 545 -25.49 -46.27 -3.86
N LYS A 546 -25.78 -45.13 -4.52
CA LYS A 546 -26.51 -45.02 -5.79
C LYS A 546 -27.91 -45.65 -5.75
N THR A 547 -28.51 -45.77 -4.57
CA THR A 547 -29.92 -46.18 -4.44
C THR A 547 -30.85 -45.03 -4.82
N ILE A 548 -30.39 -43.80 -4.61
CA ILE A 548 -30.97 -42.57 -5.18
C ILE A 548 -29.90 -41.95 -6.06
N ASP A 549 -30.28 -41.47 -7.24
CA ASP A 549 -29.36 -40.81 -8.16
C ASP A 549 -29.00 -39.38 -7.70
N LYS A 550 -28.08 -38.73 -8.42
CA LYS A 550 -27.62 -37.37 -8.12
C LYS A 550 -28.73 -36.31 -8.13
N ASN A 551 -29.84 -36.58 -8.81
CA ASN A 551 -31.00 -35.72 -8.95
C ASN A 551 -32.16 -36.15 -8.03
N GLY A 552 -31.95 -37.09 -7.11
CA GLY A 552 -33.01 -37.52 -6.21
C GLY A 552 -34.00 -38.53 -6.81
N CYS A 553 -33.76 -39.07 -8.00
CA CYS A 553 -34.64 -40.09 -8.57
C CYS A 553 -34.19 -41.49 -8.13
N MET A 554 -35.16 -42.39 -7.93
CA MET A 554 -34.93 -43.79 -7.58
C MET A 554 -35.53 -44.69 -8.66
N GLU A 555 -34.74 -45.62 -9.19
CA GLU A 555 -35.23 -46.64 -10.12
C GLU A 555 -35.89 -47.78 -9.34
N ARG A 556 -37.17 -48.05 -9.61
CA ARG A 556 -37.90 -49.18 -9.01
C ARG A 556 -38.75 -49.86 -10.07
N ASN A 557 -38.54 -51.17 -10.26
CA ASN A 557 -39.24 -51.99 -11.25
C ASN A 557 -39.17 -51.44 -12.70
N GLY A 558 -38.02 -50.85 -13.07
CA GLY A 558 -37.80 -50.26 -14.40
C GLY A 558 -38.49 -48.91 -14.64
N GLN A 559 -39.05 -48.29 -13.58
CA GLN A 559 -39.58 -46.93 -13.63
C GLN A 559 -38.76 -46.01 -12.72
N MET A 560 -38.44 -44.81 -13.21
CA MET A 560 -37.79 -43.75 -12.44
C MET A 560 -38.85 -43.00 -11.65
N ILE A 561 -38.73 -43.01 -10.32
CA ILE A 561 -39.61 -42.31 -9.40
C ILE A 561 -38.87 -41.04 -8.94
N ASP A 562 -39.52 -39.88 -9.09
CA ASP A 562 -38.95 -38.59 -8.69
C ASP A 562 -38.94 -38.38 -7.17
N PHE A 563 -38.15 -37.41 -6.70
CA PHE A 563 -37.92 -37.18 -5.27
C PHE A 563 -39.20 -36.75 -4.54
N GLU A 564 -40.06 -35.96 -5.20
CA GLU A 564 -41.38 -35.57 -4.67
C GLU A 564 -42.27 -36.80 -4.43
N THR A 565 -42.34 -37.72 -5.40
CA THR A 565 -43.14 -38.94 -5.29
C THR A 565 -42.57 -39.88 -4.22
N LEU A 566 -41.24 -39.90 -4.05
CA LEU A 566 -40.60 -40.68 -2.98
C LEU A 566 -40.93 -40.13 -1.59
N ILE A 567 -41.02 -38.80 -1.42
CA ILE A 567 -41.47 -38.17 -0.17
C ILE A 567 -42.94 -38.52 0.09
N ASN A 568 -43.81 -38.35 -0.92
CA ASN A 568 -45.23 -38.64 -0.81
C ASN A 568 -45.52 -40.11 -0.47
N ASN A 569 -44.73 -41.02 -1.02
CA ASN A 569 -44.83 -42.47 -0.76
C ASN A 569 -44.12 -42.90 0.55
N LYS A 570 -43.61 -41.96 1.35
CA LYS A 570 -42.86 -42.21 2.61
C LYS A 570 -41.62 -43.10 2.44
N VAL A 571 -41.06 -43.14 1.24
CA VAL A 571 -39.78 -43.79 0.95
C VAL A 571 -38.63 -42.85 1.34
N VAL A 572 -38.81 -41.54 1.12
CA VAL A 572 -37.96 -40.49 1.68
C VAL A 572 -38.75 -39.81 2.79
N LEU A 573 -38.14 -39.69 3.97
CA LEU A 573 -38.69 -39.02 5.13
C LEU A 573 -37.94 -37.71 5.34
N VAL A 574 -38.68 -36.61 5.36
CA VAL A 574 -38.17 -35.27 5.67
C VAL A 574 -38.72 -34.86 7.02
N GLU A 575 -37.84 -34.48 7.94
CA GLU A 575 -38.24 -33.98 9.26
C GLU A 575 -39.02 -32.66 9.15
N ALA A 576 -39.87 -32.38 10.15
CA ALA A 576 -40.65 -31.15 10.16
C ALA A 576 -39.77 -29.93 10.48
N GLU A 577 -40.05 -28.81 9.83
CA GLU A 577 -39.36 -27.54 10.05
C GLU A 577 -39.58 -27.01 11.48
N ALA A 578 -38.54 -26.45 12.10
CA ALA A 578 -38.63 -25.88 13.43
C ALA A 578 -39.52 -24.61 13.46
N PRO A 579 -40.22 -24.29 14.57
CA PRO A 579 -41.11 -23.12 14.63
C PRO A 579 -40.38 -21.79 14.39
N ALA A 580 -40.96 -20.93 13.56
CA ALA A 580 -40.41 -19.60 13.25
C ALA A 580 -40.40 -18.70 14.52
N GLY A 581 -39.20 -18.36 15.00
CA GLY A 581 -39.03 -17.42 16.12
C GLY A 581 -37.85 -17.67 17.07
N LEU A 582 -37.18 -18.83 17.01
CA LEU A 582 -36.06 -19.17 17.92
C LEU A 582 -34.66 -19.20 17.27
N GLY A 583 -34.54 -18.90 15.98
CA GLY A 583 -33.24 -18.92 15.29
C GLY A 583 -32.72 -17.53 14.98
N SER A 584 -31.78 -17.02 15.79
CA SER A 584 -30.76 -16.11 15.25
C SER A 584 -29.90 -16.96 14.30
N SER A 585 -30.36 -17.15 13.06
CA SER A 585 -29.65 -17.98 12.11
C SER A 585 -28.45 -17.20 11.61
N THR A 586 -27.28 -17.53 12.16
CA THR A 586 -26.01 -17.11 11.59
C THR A 586 -26.01 -17.50 10.11
N LYS A 587 -25.79 -16.54 9.23
CA LYS A 587 -25.74 -16.79 7.79
C LYS A 587 -24.30 -17.07 7.35
N LYS A 588 -24.13 -17.91 6.34
CA LYS A 588 -22.86 -18.14 5.64
C LYS A 588 -22.96 -17.63 4.21
N VAL A 589 -21.82 -17.20 3.66
CA VAL A 589 -21.71 -16.78 2.25
C VAL A 589 -21.01 -17.88 1.47
N ILE A 590 -21.59 -18.28 0.35
CA ILE A 590 -20.97 -19.17 -0.62
C ILE A 590 -20.66 -18.37 -1.88
N GLN A 591 -19.41 -18.47 -2.36
CA GLN A 591 -18.96 -17.88 -3.61
C GLN A 591 -18.31 -18.93 -4.51
N PHE A 592 -18.69 -18.96 -5.78
CA PHE A 592 -18.00 -19.76 -6.81
C PHE A 592 -16.94 -18.92 -7.53
N SER A 593 -15.81 -19.55 -7.87
CA SER A 593 -14.75 -18.89 -8.63
C SER A 593 -15.16 -18.71 -10.10
N PRO A 594 -14.91 -17.55 -10.74
CA PRO A 594 -15.21 -17.37 -12.16
C PRO A 594 -14.42 -18.37 -13.02
N GLY A 595 -15.12 -19.32 -13.65
CA GLY A 595 -14.51 -20.33 -14.54
C GLY A 595 -13.97 -21.58 -13.85
N SER A 596 -14.26 -21.82 -12.57
CA SER A 596 -13.92 -23.06 -11.85
C SER A 596 -15.08 -23.54 -10.96
N GLU A 597 -15.23 -24.85 -10.79
CA GLU A 597 -16.18 -25.45 -9.85
C GLU A 597 -15.75 -25.33 -8.37
N ALA A 598 -14.58 -24.72 -8.11
CA ALA A 598 -14.05 -24.54 -6.77
C ALA A 598 -14.82 -23.49 -5.95
N ILE A 599 -15.10 -23.84 -4.68
CA ILE A 599 -15.92 -23.06 -3.76
C ILE A 599 -15.06 -22.33 -2.75
N ILE A 600 -15.37 -21.05 -2.56
CA ILE A 600 -14.75 -20.18 -1.57
C ILE A 600 -15.84 -19.90 -0.52
N SER A 601 -15.76 -20.51 0.66
CA SER A 601 -16.72 -20.28 1.75
C SER A 601 -16.10 -19.50 2.91
N PHE A 602 -16.88 -18.60 3.52
CA PHE A 602 -16.49 -17.82 4.69
C PHE A 602 -17.47 -18.06 5.86
N ARG A 603 -16.94 -18.13 7.09
CA ARG A 603 -17.75 -18.26 8.33
C ARG A 603 -18.51 -16.95 8.65
N PRO A 604 -19.59 -17.02 9.45
CA PRO A 604 -20.41 -15.85 9.80
C PRO A 604 -19.61 -14.82 10.61
N ILE A 605 -19.65 -13.55 10.20
CA ILE A 605 -19.33 -12.42 11.09
C ILE A 605 -20.65 -11.91 11.66
N GLY A 606 -20.72 -11.71 12.98
CA GLY A 606 -21.90 -11.17 13.65
C GLY A 606 -22.37 -9.87 12.99
N THR A 607 -23.68 -9.71 12.84
CA THR A 607 -24.25 -8.45 12.38
C THR A 607 -23.97 -7.38 13.43
N PRO A 608 -23.39 -6.22 13.05
CA PRO A 608 -23.19 -5.13 14.01
C PRO A 608 -24.56 -4.66 14.52
N THR A 609 -24.74 -4.76 15.83
CA THR A 609 -25.94 -4.27 16.51
C THR A 609 -25.64 -2.88 17.10
N VAL A 610 -26.59 -1.96 16.91
CA VAL A 610 -26.58 -0.66 17.58
C VAL A 610 -27.76 -0.69 18.54
N GLU A 611 -27.47 -0.77 19.83
CA GLU A 611 -28.46 -0.65 20.88
C GLU A 611 -28.42 0.79 21.40
N GLU A 612 -29.50 1.54 21.16
CA GLU A 612 -29.68 2.86 21.75
C GLU A 612 -30.59 2.74 22.96
N THR A 613 -30.08 3.10 24.13
CA THR A 613 -30.88 3.23 25.37
C THR A 613 -30.79 4.68 25.85
N GLU A 614 -31.93 5.34 25.95
CA GLU A 614 -32.06 6.69 26.49
C GLU A 614 -32.64 6.60 27.90
N GLN A 615 -31.94 7.15 28.87
CA GLN A 615 -32.40 7.29 30.26
C GLN A 615 -32.50 8.77 30.59
N SER A 616 -33.62 9.16 31.19
CA SER A 616 -33.88 10.55 31.57
C SER A 616 -34.47 10.52 32.96
N TRP A 617 -33.88 11.21 33.92
CA TRP A 617 -34.39 11.20 35.29
C TRP A 617 -34.16 12.53 36.01
N THR A 618 -34.95 12.78 37.05
CA THR A 618 -34.78 13.90 37.99
C THR A 618 -34.68 13.38 39.41
N PHE A 619 -33.93 14.08 40.27
CA PHE A 619 -33.84 13.75 41.70
C PHE A 619 -34.43 14.88 42.54
N ASP A 620 -35.44 14.56 43.34
CA ASP A 620 -36.05 15.50 44.29
C ASP A 620 -35.32 15.39 45.63
N SER A 621 -34.46 16.36 45.92
CA SER A 621 -33.67 16.41 47.16
C SER A 621 -34.51 16.63 48.42
N GLY A 622 -35.74 17.16 48.30
CA GLY A 622 -36.66 17.33 49.41
C GLY A 622 -37.35 16.03 49.83
N ARG A 623 -37.50 15.08 48.89
CA ARG A 623 -38.16 13.78 49.14
C ARG A 623 -37.22 12.59 49.12
N GLY A 624 -36.00 12.73 48.58
CA GLY A 624 -35.02 11.66 48.44
C GLY A 624 -35.40 10.63 47.37
N GLU A 625 -36.16 11.04 46.35
CA GLU A 625 -36.69 10.17 45.30
C GLU A 625 -36.14 10.57 43.92
N LEU A 626 -35.72 9.57 43.14
CA LEU A 626 -35.43 9.69 41.72
C LEU A 626 -36.70 9.35 40.92
N VAL A 627 -37.04 10.19 39.95
CA VAL A 627 -38.11 9.94 38.99
C VAL A 627 -37.49 9.66 37.63
N ASP A 628 -37.66 8.44 37.12
CA ASP A 628 -37.28 8.07 35.76
C ASP A 628 -38.38 8.54 34.80
N HIS A 629 -38.06 9.48 33.92
CA HIS A 629 -38.99 10.05 32.95
C HIS A 629 -39.28 9.12 31.77
N VAL A 630 -38.47 8.07 31.56
CA VAL A 630 -38.65 7.09 30.48
C VAL A 630 -39.60 5.98 30.93
N SER A 631 -39.45 5.46 32.15
CA SER A 631 -40.35 4.44 32.70
C SER A 631 -41.53 5.01 33.51
N GLY A 632 -41.43 6.27 33.96
CA GLY A 632 -42.39 6.90 34.87
C GLY A 632 -42.28 6.42 36.33
N GLU A 633 -41.30 5.55 36.64
CA GLU A 633 -41.11 4.99 37.98
C GLU A 633 -40.45 5.97 38.94
N ARG A 634 -40.83 5.88 40.21
CA ARG A 634 -40.20 6.62 41.31
C ARG A 634 -39.44 5.65 42.19
N LEU A 635 -38.15 5.91 42.38
CA LEU A 635 -37.24 5.08 43.13
C LEU A 635 -36.68 5.88 44.29
N THR A 636 -36.54 5.27 45.47
CA THR A 636 -35.76 5.86 46.55
C THR A 636 -34.29 5.93 46.15
N LEU A 637 -33.52 6.86 46.75
CA LEU A 637 -32.09 7.01 46.45
C LEU A 637 -31.31 5.69 46.55
N ASP A 638 -31.56 4.90 47.59
CA ASP A 638 -30.90 3.60 47.80
C ASP A 638 -31.21 2.59 46.69
N ALA A 639 -32.47 2.54 46.24
CA ALA A 639 -32.87 1.68 45.14
C ALA A 639 -32.25 2.16 43.82
N ALA A 640 -32.21 3.47 43.58
CA ALA A 640 -31.60 4.04 42.38
C ALA A 640 -30.09 3.75 42.31
N LEU A 641 -29.37 3.83 43.44
CA LEU A 641 -27.96 3.43 43.55
C LEU A 641 -27.78 1.92 43.34
N ALA A 642 -28.63 1.09 43.94
CA ALA A 642 -28.54 -0.37 43.83
C ALA A 642 -28.81 -0.90 42.41
N PHE A 643 -29.75 -0.27 41.69
CA PHE A 643 -30.02 -0.58 40.28
C PHE A 643 -29.03 0.10 39.31
N GLY A 644 -28.08 0.89 39.82
CA GLY A 644 -27.05 1.55 39.03
C GLY A 644 -27.57 2.67 38.12
N LYS A 645 -28.74 3.27 38.45
CA LYS A 645 -29.32 4.40 37.70
C LYS A 645 -28.68 5.74 38.02
N ILE A 646 -28.10 5.88 39.21
CA ILE A 646 -27.24 7.01 39.63
C ILE A 646 -25.96 6.40 40.21
N SER A 647 -24.80 7.02 39.99
CA SER A 647 -23.57 6.62 40.69
C SER A 647 -23.36 7.44 41.97
N ARG A 648 -22.63 6.88 42.93
CA ARG A 648 -22.29 7.60 44.18
C ARG A 648 -21.40 8.82 43.92
N GLU A 649 -20.64 8.82 42.83
CA GLU A 649 -19.71 9.88 42.46
C GLU A 649 -20.45 11.15 41.99
N ASP A 650 -21.65 10.96 41.42
CA ASP A 650 -22.53 12.01 40.88
C ASP A 650 -23.28 12.78 41.99
N LEU A 651 -23.24 12.28 43.23
CA LEU A 651 -23.92 12.88 44.38
C LEU A 651 -22.97 13.79 45.17
N ARG A 652 -23.47 14.98 45.51
CA ARG A 652 -22.83 15.92 46.43
C ARG A 652 -23.79 16.21 47.58
N VAL A 653 -23.28 16.18 48.80
CA VAL A 653 -24.04 16.45 50.02
C VAL A 653 -23.60 17.79 50.57
N PHE A 654 -24.56 18.68 50.76
CA PHE A 654 -24.34 20.00 51.34
C PHE A 654 -24.85 20.01 52.78
N ASP A 655 -23.95 20.11 53.75
CA ASP A 655 -24.32 20.27 55.15
C ASP A 655 -24.77 21.71 55.39
N THR A 656 -26.05 21.89 55.69
CA THR A 656 -26.67 23.21 55.88
C THR A 656 -26.28 23.89 57.19
N LEU A 657 -25.75 23.15 58.18
CA LEU A 657 -25.29 23.71 59.46
C LEU A 657 -23.85 24.24 59.37
N THR A 658 -22.99 23.53 58.63
CA THR A 658 -21.58 23.94 58.46
C THR A 658 -21.30 24.65 57.13
N ALA A 659 -22.30 24.73 56.25
CA ALA A 659 -22.21 25.24 54.89
C ALA A 659 -21.12 24.55 54.04
N ARG A 660 -20.81 23.29 54.36
CA ARG A 660 -19.76 22.53 53.71
C ARG A 660 -20.36 21.57 52.70
N GLU A 661 -19.86 21.63 51.47
CA GLU A 661 -20.14 20.64 50.43
C GLU A 661 -19.11 19.50 50.53
N MET A 662 -19.58 18.26 50.45
CA MET A 662 -18.74 17.07 50.50
C MET A 662 -19.25 15.99 49.56
N SER A 663 -18.37 15.05 49.22
CA SER A 663 -18.76 13.88 48.45
C SER A 663 -19.73 13.00 49.24
N PHE A 664 -20.57 12.25 48.54
CA PHE A 664 -21.53 11.35 49.20
C PHE A 664 -20.85 10.32 50.11
N GLU A 665 -19.69 9.78 49.73
CA GLU A 665 -18.91 8.84 50.55
C GLU A 665 -18.28 9.47 51.79
N GLU A 666 -17.92 10.75 51.71
CA GLU A 666 -17.45 11.49 52.88
C GLU A 666 -18.62 11.76 53.83
N ALA A 667 -19.78 12.12 53.31
CA ALA A 667 -20.98 12.37 54.09
C ALA A 667 -21.49 11.11 54.81
N GLU A 668 -21.43 9.91 54.20
CA GLU A 668 -21.83 8.65 54.84
C GLU A 668 -21.02 8.32 56.13
N LYS A 669 -19.85 8.95 56.32
CA LYS A 669 -18.99 8.73 57.49
C LYS A 669 -19.33 9.63 58.68
N TRP A 670 -20.25 10.59 58.52
CA TRP A 670 -20.70 11.54 59.53
C TRP A 670 -22.17 11.30 59.85
#